data_AF-A0A962LF24-F1
#
_entry.id   AF-A0A962LF24-F1
#
_cell.length_a   1.000
_cell.length_b   1.000
_cell.length_c   1.000
_cell.angle_alpha   90.00
_cell.angle_beta   90.00
_cell.angle_gamma   90.00
#
_symmetry.space_group_name_H-M   'P 1'
#
loop_
_entity.id
_entity.type
_entity.pdbx_description
1 polymer ?
#
loop_
_entity_poly.entity_id
_entity_poly.type
_entity_poly.pdbx_seq_one_letter_code
_entity_poly.pdbx_strand_id
1 'polypeptide(L)'
;MLDSAGKRRLSLVMAALAFCASSAVAETPNPERNAYFGETHLHTSWSPDAWLFGNKLTGPADAYKYARGETIKHPLGYDIKIDTPLDFMGVTDHSEYIGISKMANTPGSFASKLPQVQGLIMTDPNSKEQQQRAFLTMVSLFSQPPIKELMKPEVTGPIWKENISIADAANEPGKFTAFCSYEWTSQTANRNLHRNIFFRDCAKVPVAPYTALDSWHPEELWKWMDAQRKAGNELLAISHNANLSDGWMYPTDVDSMGRPIDAAWAESRMRNERLVEITQMKGQSETHPLLSPNDEFANYAILSVLLGLPATEGRINKLIGSYGRQALKDGLALQDVRGYNPYKFGFGAAADSHNSAAPYRQDNFFGGHAMEDGTAETRLSGHNFAGIDVRYESPAGLTGVWAEENTRASIWDAMHRKETFGVSGPHIKVRFFGGWGYDRDTLASEDWVKRSYQTGVPMGGDLPPLKGKSPSFVLWAIKDPTSGNLDRIQVVKGWTQNGQSFEKIYDVAWAGDRKPGKWTGRIPAIQSTVDIDEATYTNTVGAVELKTVWTDPDFDPSLHAFYYARVLEIPTPRWSTIQARQLGIAPPDVVPPTVQERAWSSPIWYTPDAKARKAAPQGMTVAELNKRGGVALDQASLEKLLVGKAIWLRNNVTGEQFKALYTKEGQSILQHIGSENEVPSLTGNVALAGYRGETTPYQITNGKLVTTLSQASLEITVYKLGDKYYAARSNEFGYANYEFLAKPPVFLNPLGKGETAGGGEDPHPGGA
;
A
#
# COMPACT_ATOMS: atom_id res chain seq x y z
N MET A 1 13.13 -94.80 -35.42
CA MET A 1 11.67 -95.04 -35.35
C MET A 1 11.00 -93.67 -35.38
N LEU A 2 10.22 -93.46 -36.46
CA LEU A 2 9.00 -92.65 -36.60
C LEU A 2 8.86 -91.27 -35.94
N ASP A 3 8.53 -90.32 -36.83
CA ASP A 3 7.52 -89.24 -36.70
C ASP A 3 7.75 -88.09 -35.71
N SER A 4 7.26 -86.87 -35.92
CA SER A 4 6.98 -85.98 -37.06
C SER A 4 6.35 -84.71 -36.45
N ALA A 5 6.19 -83.70 -37.29
CA ALA A 5 5.26 -82.57 -37.14
C ALA A 5 5.67 -81.45 -36.18
N GLY A 6 6.10 -80.35 -36.79
CA GLY A 6 6.35 -79.10 -36.11
C GLY A 6 5.09 -78.30 -35.77
N LYS A 7 5.31 -77.17 -35.10
CA LYS A 7 4.52 -75.96 -35.25
C LYS A 7 5.38 -74.77 -34.82
N ARG A 8 5.73 -73.93 -35.80
CA ARG A 8 6.25 -72.58 -35.59
C ARG A 8 5.20 -71.77 -34.84
N ARG A 9 5.58 -71.13 -33.73
CA ARG A 9 4.93 -69.90 -33.26
C ARG A 9 5.97 -68.80 -33.25
N LEU A 10 5.76 -67.85 -34.15
CA LEU A 10 6.45 -66.59 -34.24
C LEU A 10 5.94 -65.73 -33.09
N SER A 11 6.72 -65.56 -32.03
CA SER A 11 6.41 -64.61 -30.97
C SER A 11 7.01 -63.25 -31.36
N LEU A 12 6.15 -62.34 -31.80
CA LEU A 12 6.44 -60.92 -31.93
C LEU A 12 6.83 -60.38 -30.54
N VAL A 13 8.07 -59.92 -30.39
CA VAL A 13 8.47 -59.10 -29.23
C VAL A 13 8.09 -57.66 -29.57
N MET A 14 6.91 -57.21 -29.11
CA MET A 14 6.62 -55.79 -29.01
C MET A 14 7.41 -55.23 -27.82
N ALA A 15 8.43 -54.44 -28.10
CA ALA A 15 9.04 -53.56 -27.11
C ALA A 15 8.02 -52.45 -26.77
N ALA A 16 7.30 -52.62 -25.67
CA ALA A 16 6.54 -51.54 -25.08
C ALA A 16 7.53 -50.54 -24.46
N LEU A 17 7.77 -49.42 -25.14
CA LEU A 17 8.33 -48.24 -24.50
C LEU A 17 7.35 -47.80 -23.42
N ALA A 18 7.66 -48.10 -22.17
CA ALA A 18 7.04 -47.45 -21.03
C ALA A 18 7.48 -45.99 -21.03
N PHE A 19 6.63 -45.11 -21.56
CA PHE A 19 6.66 -43.70 -21.22
C PHE A 19 6.38 -43.61 -19.72
N CYS A 20 7.44 -43.54 -18.90
CA CYS A 20 7.32 -43.02 -17.55
C CYS A 20 7.01 -41.53 -17.68
N ALA A 21 5.71 -41.21 -17.81
CA ALA A 21 5.23 -39.89 -17.47
C ALA A 21 5.59 -39.69 -15.99
N SER A 22 6.59 -38.86 -15.71
CA SER A 22 6.83 -38.29 -14.40
C SER A 22 5.59 -37.49 -14.03
N SER A 23 4.63 -38.17 -13.40
CA SER A 23 3.55 -37.52 -12.67
C SER A 23 4.26 -36.69 -11.61
N ALA A 24 4.27 -35.36 -11.80
CA ALA A 24 4.61 -34.46 -10.72
C ALA A 24 3.71 -34.87 -9.54
N VAL A 25 4.33 -35.40 -8.48
CA VAL A 25 3.61 -35.71 -7.25
C VAL A 25 3.03 -34.38 -6.79
N ALA A 26 1.72 -34.20 -6.93
CA ALA A 26 1.05 -33.01 -6.45
C ALA A 26 1.42 -32.84 -4.97
N GLU A 27 1.95 -31.67 -4.62
CA GLU A 27 2.24 -31.33 -3.23
C GLU A 27 0.95 -31.53 -2.43
N THR A 28 1.02 -32.25 -1.31
CA THR A 28 -0.18 -32.43 -0.47
C THR A 28 -0.51 -31.06 0.13
N PRO A 29 -1.75 -30.53 -0.03
CA PRO A 29 -2.10 -29.23 0.50
C PRO A 29 -1.77 -29.12 1.99
N ASN A 30 -1.03 -28.09 2.36
CA ASN A 30 -0.66 -27.82 3.75
C ASN A 30 -1.80 -27.06 4.45
N PRO A 31 -2.52 -27.67 5.40
CA PRO A 31 -3.60 -26.99 6.13
C PRO A 31 -3.09 -25.83 7.01
N GLU A 32 -1.79 -25.81 7.33
CA GLU A 32 -1.14 -24.71 8.04
C GLU A 32 -0.60 -23.63 7.10
N ARG A 33 -0.72 -23.84 5.78
CA ARG A 33 -0.33 -22.93 4.70
C ARG A 33 1.18 -22.68 4.59
N ASN A 34 1.62 -22.46 3.38
CA ASN A 34 2.99 -22.10 3.01
C ASN A 34 3.03 -20.61 2.63
N ALA A 35 4.17 -19.95 2.90
CA ALA A 35 4.43 -18.61 2.39
C ALA A 35 4.98 -18.72 0.97
N TYR A 36 4.25 -18.17 0.02
CA TYR A 36 4.67 -18.03 -1.37
C TYR A 36 4.88 -16.55 -1.70
N PHE A 37 5.92 -16.23 -2.45
CA PHE A 37 6.27 -14.87 -2.87
C PHE A 37 6.12 -14.72 -4.38
N GLY A 38 5.59 -13.58 -4.81
CA GLY A 38 5.39 -13.35 -6.22
C GLY A 38 5.27 -11.89 -6.62
N GLU A 39 5.30 -11.71 -7.93
CA GLU A 39 5.20 -10.43 -8.61
C GLU A 39 3.76 -10.24 -9.13
N THR A 40 3.15 -9.11 -8.79
CA THR A 40 1.75 -8.81 -9.15
C THR A 40 1.60 -7.62 -10.09
N HIS A 41 2.70 -6.97 -10.48
CA HIS A 41 2.71 -5.77 -11.29
C HIS A 41 4.00 -5.68 -12.11
N LEU A 42 3.91 -6.02 -13.40
CA LEU A 42 5.06 -6.07 -14.29
C LEU A 42 4.63 -5.83 -15.73
N HIS A 43 5.44 -5.05 -16.46
CA HIS A 43 5.26 -4.76 -17.87
C HIS A 43 6.38 -5.35 -18.73
N THR A 44 6.02 -5.69 -19.95
CA THR A 44 6.88 -6.27 -20.96
C THR A 44 6.83 -5.46 -22.24
N SER A 45 7.57 -5.88 -23.27
CA SER A 45 7.55 -5.21 -24.58
C SER A 45 6.17 -5.18 -25.27
N TRP A 46 5.14 -5.78 -24.67
CA TRP A 46 3.75 -5.75 -25.14
C TRP A 46 2.95 -4.61 -24.51
N SER A 47 3.41 -4.05 -23.38
CA SER A 47 2.89 -2.80 -22.84
C SER A 47 3.40 -1.61 -23.68
N PRO A 48 2.54 -0.69 -24.12
CA PRO A 48 2.98 0.40 -24.99
C PRO A 48 3.99 1.36 -24.36
N ASP A 49 3.91 1.59 -23.05
CA ASP A 49 4.82 2.45 -22.28
C ASP A 49 6.18 1.79 -22.07
N ALA A 50 6.24 0.50 -21.72
CA ALA A 50 7.49 -0.25 -21.65
C ALA A 50 8.21 -0.24 -23.00
N TRP A 51 7.46 -0.41 -24.08
CA TRP A 51 7.98 -0.30 -25.43
C TRP A 51 8.51 1.11 -25.73
N LEU A 52 7.80 2.15 -25.27
CA LEU A 52 8.19 3.55 -25.40
C LEU A 52 9.52 3.85 -24.69
N PHE A 53 9.70 3.31 -23.48
CA PHE A 53 10.92 3.46 -22.67
C PHE A 53 12.11 2.65 -23.22
N GLY A 54 11.85 1.78 -24.22
CA GLY A 54 12.87 1.08 -24.99
C GLY A 54 12.86 -0.44 -24.84
N ASN A 55 11.95 -1.01 -24.04
CA ASN A 55 11.79 -2.46 -23.99
C ASN A 55 11.10 -2.98 -25.25
N LYS A 56 11.93 -3.36 -26.21
CA LYS A 56 11.52 -3.94 -27.50
C LYS A 56 11.96 -5.39 -27.65
N LEU A 57 12.59 -5.95 -26.61
CA LEU A 57 13.36 -7.19 -26.67
C LEU A 57 12.67 -8.33 -25.91
N THR A 58 12.17 -8.06 -24.70
CA THR A 58 11.65 -9.12 -23.81
C THR A 58 10.15 -9.03 -23.63
N GLY A 59 9.48 -10.17 -23.85
CA GLY A 59 8.02 -10.28 -23.76
C GLY A 59 7.54 -11.06 -22.52
N PRO A 60 6.24 -11.37 -22.44
CA PRO A 60 5.65 -12.12 -21.32
C PRO A 60 6.31 -13.46 -21.03
N ALA A 61 6.77 -14.17 -22.07
CA ALA A 61 7.45 -15.46 -21.88
C ALA A 61 8.81 -15.29 -21.17
N ASP A 62 9.53 -14.21 -21.43
CA ASP A 62 10.80 -13.92 -20.78
C ASP A 62 10.59 -13.49 -19.32
N ALA A 63 9.52 -12.77 -19.03
CA ALA A 63 9.15 -12.45 -17.65
C ALA A 63 8.96 -13.71 -16.78
N TYR A 64 8.24 -14.70 -17.29
CA TYR A 64 8.07 -15.97 -16.58
C TYR A 64 9.37 -16.80 -16.48
N LYS A 65 10.25 -16.73 -17.48
CA LYS A 65 11.61 -17.32 -17.38
C LYS A 65 12.41 -16.68 -16.26
N TYR A 66 12.45 -15.34 -16.21
CA TYR A 66 13.12 -14.60 -15.15
C TYR A 66 12.59 -14.97 -13.77
N ALA A 67 11.26 -14.99 -13.59
CA ALA A 67 10.62 -15.36 -12.35
C ALA A 67 11.03 -16.75 -11.85
N ARG A 68 11.21 -17.71 -12.77
CA ARG A 68 11.64 -19.09 -12.45
C ARG A 68 13.15 -19.25 -12.25
N GLY A 69 13.92 -18.15 -12.26
CA GLY A 69 15.38 -18.20 -12.06
C GLY A 69 16.19 -18.39 -13.33
N GLU A 70 15.60 -18.25 -14.52
CA GLU A 70 16.34 -18.31 -15.78
C GLU A 70 16.94 -16.93 -16.12
N THR A 71 18.05 -16.93 -16.86
CA THR A 71 18.65 -15.68 -17.37
C THR A 71 17.85 -15.15 -18.55
N ILE A 72 17.57 -13.86 -18.55
CA ILE A 72 17.00 -13.14 -19.70
C ILE A 72 17.86 -11.93 -20.05
N LYS A 73 17.53 -11.26 -21.15
CA LYS A 73 18.18 -10.00 -21.53
C LYS A 73 17.48 -8.83 -20.86
N HIS A 74 18.25 -7.93 -20.25
CA HIS A 74 17.79 -6.57 -20.02
C HIS A 74 17.43 -5.92 -21.37
N PRO A 75 16.50 -4.96 -21.44
CA PRO A 75 16.20 -4.23 -22.68
C PRO A 75 17.40 -3.61 -23.39
N LEU A 76 18.49 -3.32 -22.67
CA LEU A 76 19.77 -2.85 -23.23
C LEU A 76 20.69 -3.96 -23.76
N GLY A 77 20.28 -5.23 -23.69
CA GLY A 77 20.96 -6.38 -24.28
C GLY A 77 21.94 -7.14 -23.40
N TYR A 78 22.23 -6.66 -22.18
CA TYR A 78 23.03 -7.40 -21.20
C TYR A 78 22.20 -8.43 -20.43
N ASP A 79 22.83 -9.43 -19.82
CA ASP A 79 22.13 -10.49 -19.09
C ASP A 79 21.69 -10.03 -17.69
N ILE A 80 20.47 -10.42 -17.29
CA ILE A 80 19.94 -10.24 -15.94
C ILE A 80 19.33 -11.55 -15.44
N LYS A 81 19.34 -11.73 -14.11
CA LYS A 81 18.84 -12.92 -13.44
C LYS A 81 18.35 -12.56 -12.03
N ILE A 82 17.26 -13.18 -11.61
CA ILE A 82 16.75 -13.05 -10.24
C ILE A 82 17.60 -13.89 -9.28
N ASP A 83 17.86 -13.37 -8.08
CA ASP A 83 18.67 -14.09 -7.07
C ASP A 83 17.91 -15.24 -6.41
N THR A 84 16.61 -15.02 -6.18
CA THR A 84 15.70 -16.00 -5.58
C THR A 84 14.50 -16.12 -6.53
N PRO A 85 14.26 -17.29 -7.13
CA PRO A 85 13.07 -17.52 -7.95
C PRO A 85 11.79 -17.25 -7.18
N LEU A 86 10.78 -16.73 -7.88
CA LEU A 86 9.45 -16.46 -7.34
C LEU A 86 8.59 -17.72 -7.40
N ASP A 87 7.60 -17.81 -6.50
CA ASP A 87 6.61 -18.88 -6.47
C ASP A 87 5.46 -18.63 -7.45
N PHE A 88 5.14 -17.35 -7.71
CA PHE A 88 4.11 -16.96 -8.66
C PHE A 88 4.38 -15.61 -9.34
N MET A 89 3.73 -15.37 -10.47
CA MET A 89 3.76 -14.09 -11.17
C MET A 89 2.47 -13.85 -11.97
N GLY A 90 2.05 -12.59 -12.07
CA GLY A 90 1.17 -12.10 -13.13
C GLY A 90 1.89 -11.07 -13.99
N VAL A 91 1.87 -11.25 -15.32
CA VAL A 91 2.25 -10.17 -16.25
C VAL A 91 1.06 -9.23 -16.38
N THR A 92 1.26 -7.94 -16.15
CA THR A 92 0.20 -6.93 -16.11
C THR A 92 0.47 -5.83 -17.14
N ASP A 93 0.76 -6.21 -18.37
CA ASP A 93 0.81 -5.25 -19.48
C ASP A 93 -0.49 -4.43 -19.53
N HIS A 94 -0.38 -3.15 -19.93
CA HIS A 94 -1.53 -2.27 -20.01
C HIS A 94 -2.58 -2.81 -20.99
N SER A 95 -3.84 -2.82 -20.57
CA SER A 95 -4.97 -3.15 -21.45
C SER A 95 -5.21 -2.09 -22.53
N GLU A 96 -4.80 -0.85 -22.26
CA GLU A 96 -4.85 0.30 -23.17
C GLU A 96 -3.96 0.04 -24.39
N TYR A 97 -4.59 -0.26 -25.53
CA TYR A 97 -3.88 -0.64 -26.77
C TYR A 97 -2.90 -1.81 -26.60
N ILE A 98 -3.27 -2.79 -25.77
CA ILE A 98 -2.42 -3.95 -25.47
C ILE A 98 -1.83 -4.61 -26.72
N GLY A 99 -0.49 -4.76 -26.73
CA GLY A 99 0.26 -5.37 -27.83
C GLY A 99 0.20 -4.63 -29.17
N ILE A 100 -0.28 -3.38 -29.21
CA ILE A 100 -0.40 -2.64 -30.48
C ILE A 100 0.96 -2.45 -31.16
N SER A 101 2.02 -2.18 -30.39
CA SER A 101 3.38 -2.03 -30.90
C SER A 101 3.86 -3.32 -31.57
N LYS A 102 3.61 -4.48 -30.93
CA LYS A 102 3.91 -5.80 -31.49
C LYS A 102 3.12 -6.06 -32.77
N MET A 103 1.81 -5.83 -32.74
CA MET A 103 0.93 -6.11 -33.88
C MET A 103 1.24 -5.22 -35.07
N ALA A 104 1.50 -3.92 -34.85
CA ALA A 104 1.92 -3.01 -35.92
C ALA A 104 3.20 -3.50 -36.61
N ASN A 105 4.14 -4.02 -35.83
CA ASN A 105 5.43 -4.54 -36.32
C ASN A 105 5.38 -6.00 -36.78
N THR A 106 4.22 -6.67 -36.73
CA THR A 106 4.04 -8.05 -37.23
C THR A 106 3.55 -8.00 -38.68
N PRO A 107 4.36 -8.43 -39.68
CA PRO A 107 3.97 -8.35 -41.09
C PRO A 107 2.67 -9.08 -41.38
N GLY A 108 1.72 -8.40 -42.01
CA GLY A 108 0.45 -8.98 -42.44
C GLY A 108 -0.63 -9.07 -41.36
N SER A 109 -0.34 -8.63 -40.13
CA SER A 109 -1.34 -8.56 -39.05
C SER A 109 -2.48 -7.61 -39.42
N PHE A 110 -3.61 -7.70 -38.70
CA PHE A 110 -4.71 -6.77 -38.90
C PHE A 110 -4.28 -5.32 -38.57
N ALA A 111 -3.60 -5.13 -37.43
CA ALA A 111 -3.16 -3.80 -36.99
C ALA A 111 -2.14 -3.19 -37.95
N SER A 112 -1.22 -3.97 -38.51
CA SER A 112 -0.17 -3.46 -39.42
C SER A 112 -0.72 -2.84 -40.70
N LYS A 113 -2.02 -2.99 -41.00
CA LYS A 113 -2.71 -2.41 -42.16
C LYS A 113 -3.47 -1.12 -41.81
N LEU A 114 -3.60 -0.80 -40.53
CA LEU A 114 -4.34 0.37 -40.07
C LEU A 114 -3.47 1.62 -40.20
N PRO A 115 -4.01 2.74 -40.74
CA PRO A 115 -3.25 3.97 -40.93
C PRO A 115 -2.75 4.57 -39.61
N GLN A 116 -3.49 4.37 -38.52
CA GLN A 116 -3.24 4.96 -37.21
C GLN A 116 -1.96 4.42 -36.54
N VAL A 117 -1.47 3.25 -36.95
CA VAL A 117 -0.29 2.61 -36.34
C VAL A 117 0.90 2.47 -37.29
N GLN A 118 0.81 3.00 -38.52
CA GLN A 118 1.91 2.96 -39.49
C GLN A 118 3.18 3.63 -38.95
N GLY A 119 3.02 4.68 -38.15
CA GLY A 119 4.14 5.37 -37.52
C GLY A 119 4.90 4.53 -36.49
N LEU A 120 4.28 3.46 -35.95
CA LEU A 120 4.91 2.52 -35.01
C LEU A 120 5.77 1.46 -35.71
N ILE A 121 5.64 1.31 -37.02
CA ILE A 121 6.36 0.28 -37.78
C ILE A 121 7.83 0.69 -37.90
N MET A 122 8.70 -0.16 -37.37
CA MET A 122 10.15 -0.04 -37.47
C MET A 122 10.72 -1.19 -38.28
N THR A 123 11.26 -0.89 -39.46
CA THR A 123 12.01 -1.85 -40.29
C THR A 123 13.48 -1.92 -39.93
N ASP A 124 14.01 -0.86 -39.30
CA ASP A 124 15.34 -0.83 -38.68
C ASP A 124 15.19 -0.28 -37.25
N PRO A 125 15.32 -1.13 -36.22
CA PRO A 125 15.19 -0.70 -34.83
C PRO A 125 16.29 0.27 -34.40
N ASN A 126 17.38 0.44 -35.15
CA ASN A 126 18.47 1.38 -34.85
C ASN A 126 18.31 2.74 -35.55
N SER A 127 17.34 2.91 -36.46
CA SER A 127 17.10 4.20 -37.10
C SER A 127 16.48 5.19 -36.11
N LYS A 128 17.22 6.27 -35.81
CA LYS A 128 16.74 7.35 -34.94
C LYS A 128 15.47 8.00 -35.48
N GLU A 129 15.34 8.12 -36.81
CA GLU A 129 14.16 8.67 -37.45
C GLU A 129 12.94 7.78 -37.24
N GLN A 130 13.09 6.46 -37.39
CA GLN A 130 11.99 5.51 -37.13
C GLN A 130 11.60 5.48 -35.65
N GLN A 131 12.58 5.49 -34.75
CA GLN A 131 12.35 5.57 -33.31
C GLN A 131 11.60 6.86 -32.94
N GLN A 132 12.01 8.02 -33.46
CA GLN A 132 11.33 9.29 -33.21
C GLN A 132 9.90 9.29 -33.75
N ARG A 133 9.67 8.77 -34.97
CA ARG A 133 8.31 8.66 -35.51
C ARG A 133 7.44 7.74 -34.66
N ALA A 134 7.97 6.59 -34.22
CA ALA A 134 7.23 5.65 -33.40
C ALA A 134 6.90 6.25 -32.03
N PHE A 135 7.87 6.94 -31.41
CA PHE A 135 7.68 7.70 -30.17
C PHE A 135 6.54 8.72 -30.32
N LEU A 136 6.60 9.59 -31.34
CA LEU A 136 5.58 10.61 -31.59
C LEU A 136 4.19 9.99 -31.87
N THR A 137 4.16 8.86 -32.58
CA THR A 137 2.92 8.13 -32.84
C THR A 137 2.32 7.60 -31.54
N MET A 138 3.16 7.01 -30.67
CA MET A 138 2.71 6.49 -29.37
C MET A 138 2.21 7.60 -28.45
N VAL A 139 2.96 8.70 -28.33
CA VAL A 139 2.54 9.89 -27.58
C VAL A 139 1.20 10.41 -28.11
N SER A 140 1.02 10.43 -29.44
CA SER A 140 -0.25 10.83 -30.05
C SER A 140 -1.40 9.88 -29.70
N LEU A 141 -1.17 8.57 -29.63
CA LEU A 141 -2.20 7.60 -29.23
C LEU A 141 -2.69 7.84 -27.80
N PHE A 142 -1.78 8.23 -26.89
CA PHE A 142 -2.11 8.49 -25.48
C PHE A 142 -2.63 9.91 -25.20
N SER A 143 -2.31 10.88 -26.06
CA SER A 143 -2.68 12.28 -25.86
C SER A 143 -3.98 12.70 -26.58
N GLN A 144 -4.56 11.80 -27.37
CA GLN A 144 -5.77 12.05 -28.16
C GLN A 144 -6.94 11.18 -27.67
N PRO A 145 -8.19 11.52 -28.03
CA PRO A 145 -9.33 10.66 -27.73
C PRO A 145 -9.12 9.22 -28.23
N PRO A 146 -9.61 8.19 -27.51
CA PRO A 146 -9.38 6.81 -27.88
C PRO A 146 -9.85 6.47 -29.30
N ILE A 147 -8.95 5.86 -30.08
CA ILE A 147 -9.24 5.32 -31.41
C ILE A 147 -9.98 3.98 -31.30
N LYS A 148 -11.30 4.03 -31.48
CA LYS A 148 -12.20 2.88 -31.31
C LYS A 148 -11.82 1.67 -32.18
N GLU A 149 -11.29 1.89 -33.38
CA GLU A 149 -10.84 0.83 -34.28
C GLU A 149 -9.73 -0.04 -33.67
N LEU A 150 -8.83 0.54 -32.87
CA LEU A 150 -7.72 -0.16 -32.24
C LEU A 150 -8.14 -0.93 -30.98
N MET A 151 -9.35 -0.67 -30.47
CA MET A 151 -9.91 -1.31 -29.27
C MET A 151 -10.83 -2.50 -29.61
N LYS A 152 -11.14 -2.71 -30.89
CA LYS A 152 -12.05 -3.78 -31.31
C LYS A 152 -11.47 -5.16 -30.96
N PRO A 153 -12.30 -6.17 -30.62
CA PRO A 153 -11.84 -7.51 -30.27
C PRO A 153 -10.95 -8.18 -31.34
N GLU A 154 -11.09 -7.82 -32.62
CA GLU A 154 -10.24 -8.30 -33.72
C GLU A 154 -8.78 -7.82 -33.61
N VAL A 155 -8.53 -6.73 -32.87
CA VAL A 155 -7.20 -6.18 -32.59
C VAL A 155 -6.68 -6.70 -31.24
N THR A 156 -7.45 -6.52 -30.17
CA THR A 156 -7.02 -6.78 -28.79
C THR A 156 -7.13 -8.26 -28.40
N GLY A 157 -8.14 -8.97 -28.91
CA GLY A 157 -8.43 -10.36 -28.56
C GLY A 157 -7.33 -11.36 -28.93
N PRO A 158 -6.72 -11.31 -30.12
CA PRO A 158 -5.60 -12.19 -30.47
C PRO A 158 -4.40 -12.04 -29.53
N ILE A 159 -4.04 -10.81 -29.17
CA ILE A 159 -2.94 -10.53 -28.23
C ILE A 159 -3.28 -11.01 -26.82
N TRP A 160 -4.50 -10.72 -26.35
CA TRP A 160 -4.96 -11.19 -25.05
C TRP A 160 -4.92 -12.72 -24.95
N LYS A 161 -5.42 -13.42 -25.98
CA LYS A 161 -5.36 -14.87 -26.07
C LYS A 161 -3.93 -15.41 -26.08
N GLU A 162 -3.00 -14.72 -26.74
CA GLU A 162 -1.59 -15.11 -26.75
C GLU A 162 -0.95 -14.92 -25.36
N ASN A 163 -1.25 -13.82 -24.67
CA ASN A 163 -0.79 -13.59 -23.29
C ASN A 163 -1.29 -14.71 -22.35
N ILE A 164 -2.57 -15.04 -22.40
CA ILE A 164 -3.18 -16.16 -21.67
C ILE A 164 -2.46 -17.48 -21.97
N SER A 165 -2.20 -17.78 -23.25
CA SER A 165 -1.51 -19.00 -23.65
C SER A 165 -0.08 -19.07 -23.11
N ILE A 166 0.62 -17.95 -23.02
CA ILE A 166 1.97 -17.89 -22.44
C ILE A 166 1.89 -18.12 -20.92
N ALA A 167 0.94 -17.50 -20.23
CA ALA A 167 0.72 -17.73 -18.80
C ALA A 167 0.38 -19.20 -18.52
N ASP A 168 -0.52 -19.82 -19.28
CA ASP A 168 -0.84 -21.24 -19.11
C ASP A 168 0.33 -22.16 -19.42
N ALA A 169 1.18 -21.82 -20.41
CA ALA A 169 2.38 -22.59 -20.71
C ALA A 169 3.46 -22.48 -19.62
N ALA A 170 3.53 -21.34 -18.92
CA ALA A 170 4.44 -21.13 -17.80
C ALA A 170 3.94 -21.72 -16.47
N ASN A 171 2.63 -21.96 -16.35
CA ASN A 171 2.00 -22.43 -15.12
C ASN A 171 2.31 -23.91 -14.85
N GLU A 172 3.10 -24.16 -13.82
CA GLU A 172 3.48 -25.49 -13.34
C GLU A 172 2.99 -25.68 -11.89
N PRO A 173 1.74 -26.13 -11.67
CA PRO A 173 1.18 -26.31 -10.33
C PRO A 173 2.10 -27.11 -9.41
N GLY A 174 2.29 -26.63 -8.18
CA GLY A 174 3.23 -27.17 -7.19
C GLY A 174 4.67 -26.68 -7.35
N LYS A 175 4.99 -25.88 -8.37
CA LYS A 175 6.34 -25.32 -8.60
C LYS A 175 6.34 -23.83 -8.89
N PHE A 176 5.50 -23.40 -9.83
CA PHE A 176 5.38 -22.01 -10.23
C PHE A 176 3.98 -21.72 -10.75
N THR A 177 3.32 -20.71 -10.19
CA THR A 177 1.98 -20.29 -10.63
C THR A 177 2.07 -19.05 -11.52
N ALA A 178 1.54 -19.16 -12.74
CA ALA A 178 1.40 -18.02 -13.65
C ALA A 178 -0.08 -17.62 -13.78
N PHE A 179 -0.38 -16.34 -13.55
CA PHE A 179 -1.72 -15.79 -13.63
C PHE A 179 -2.03 -15.23 -15.01
N CYS A 180 -3.30 -15.35 -15.42
CA CYS A 180 -3.84 -14.49 -16.46
C CYS A 180 -4.22 -13.18 -15.80
N SER A 181 -3.56 -12.10 -16.22
CA SER A 181 -3.67 -10.80 -15.61
C SER A 181 -3.39 -9.70 -16.62
N TYR A 182 -3.81 -8.48 -16.30
CA TYR A 182 -3.52 -7.28 -17.08
C TYR A 182 -3.68 -6.04 -16.18
N GLU A 183 -3.13 -4.91 -16.61
CA GLU A 183 -3.37 -3.62 -15.96
C GLU A 183 -4.48 -2.81 -16.63
N TRP A 184 -5.39 -2.28 -15.82
CA TRP A 184 -6.32 -1.22 -16.20
C TRP A 184 -5.75 0.13 -15.76
N THR A 185 -5.36 0.96 -16.74
CA THR A 185 -4.49 2.13 -16.51
C THR A 185 -5.27 3.45 -16.56
N SER A 186 -5.96 3.81 -15.48
CA SER A 186 -6.68 5.10 -15.40
C SER A 186 -5.78 6.20 -14.84
N GLN A 187 -5.50 7.22 -15.65
CA GLN A 187 -4.59 8.33 -15.30
C GLN A 187 -5.19 9.72 -15.60
N THR A 188 -6.49 9.89 -15.37
CA THR A 188 -7.21 11.13 -15.69
C THR A 188 -6.57 12.34 -15.00
N ALA A 189 -6.22 13.36 -15.80
CA ALA A 189 -5.50 14.55 -15.32
C ALA A 189 -4.21 14.21 -14.54
N ASN A 190 -3.47 13.21 -15.02
CA ASN A 190 -2.19 12.72 -14.48
C ASN A 190 -2.28 12.08 -13.09
N ARG A 191 -3.49 11.78 -12.61
CA ARG A 191 -3.72 11.15 -11.30
C ARG A 191 -3.87 9.65 -11.46
N ASN A 192 -2.93 8.90 -10.89
CA ASN A 192 -2.92 7.46 -11.04
C ASN A 192 -4.06 6.82 -10.22
N LEU A 193 -4.91 6.10 -10.94
CA LEU A 193 -6.02 5.29 -10.44
C LEU A 193 -5.92 3.90 -11.07
N HIS A 194 -4.75 3.28 -11.05
CA HIS A 194 -4.52 2.03 -11.78
C HIS A 194 -5.02 0.81 -10.99
N ARG A 195 -5.32 -0.29 -11.70
CA ARG A 195 -5.65 -1.58 -11.10
C ARG A 195 -5.05 -2.74 -11.89
N ASN A 196 -4.38 -3.65 -11.20
CA ASN A 196 -4.03 -4.95 -11.75
C ASN A 196 -5.16 -5.95 -11.54
N ILE A 197 -5.61 -6.58 -12.63
CA ILE A 197 -6.74 -7.52 -12.64
C ILE A 197 -6.21 -8.95 -12.70
N PHE A 198 -6.64 -9.78 -11.76
CA PHE A 198 -6.21 -11.18 -11.65
C PHE A 198 -7.40 -12.14 -11.74
N PHE A 199 -7.36 -13.02 -12.74
CA PHE A 199 -8.35 -14.08 -12.90
C PHE A 199 -7.96 -15.31 -12.10
N ARG A 200 -8.94 -15.92 -11.43
CA ARG A 200 -8.76 -17.19 -10.70
C ARG A 200 -8.46 -18.36 -11.63
N ASP A 201 -9.02 -18.32 -12.84
CA ASP A 201 -8.92 -19.40 -13.84
C ASP A 201 -8.76 -18.82 -15.25
N CYS A 202 -7.63 -19.12 -15.89
CA CYS A 202 -7.31 -18.70 -17.26
C CYS A 202 -8.24 -19.29 -18.32
N ALA A 203 -8.91 -20.41 -18.04
CA ALA A 203 -9.89 -20.98 -18.96
C ALA A 203 -11.21 -20.18 -18.99
N LYS A 204 -11.41 -19.26 -18.03
CA LYS A 204 -12.64 -18.50 -17.81
C LYS A 204 -12.37 -16.99 -17.88
N VAL A 205 -11.79 -16.57 -19.00
CA VAL A 205 -11.41 -15.19 -19.26
C VAL A 205 -12.26 -14.61 -20.40
N PRO A 206 -12.55 -13.30 -20.39
CA PRO A 206 -13.27 -12.64 -21.48
C PRO A 206 -12.45 -12.66 -22.78
N VAL A 207 -13.12 -12.46 -23.92
CA VAL A 207 -12.48 -12.44 -25.24
C VAL A 207 -11.48 -11.29 -25.42
N ALA A 208 -11.62 -10.22 -24.64
CA ALA A 208 -10.73 -9.07 -24.58
C ALA A 208 -10.82 -8.42 -23.18
N PRO A 209 -9.75 -7.76 -22.71
CA PRO A 209 -9.77 -7.01 -21.45
C PRO A 209 -10.68 -5.77 -21.54
N TYR A 210 -11.23 -5.36 -20.40
CA TYR A 210 -11.84 -4.03 -20.25
C TYR A 210 -10.76 -3.01 -19.95
N THR A 211 -10.77 -1.86 -20.63
CA THR A 211 -9.69 -0.86 -20.58
C THR A 211 -10.18 0.48 -20.04
N ALA A 212 -9.27 1.29 -19.50
CA ALA A 212 -9.52 2.68 -19.11
C ALA A 212 -9.89 3.57 -20.30
N LEU A 213 -9.63 3.12 -21.54
CA LEU A 213 -10.12 3.75 -22.76
C LEU A 213 -11.65 3.58 -22.95
N ASP A 214 -12.27 2.55 -22.36
CA ASP A 214 -13.74 2.40 -22.33
C ASP A 214 -14.37 3.35 -21.30
N SER A 215 -13.75 3.43 -20.13
CA SER A 215 -14.08 4.37 -19.06
C SER A 215 -12.93 4.49 -18.09
N TRP A 216 -12.58 5.70 -17.67
CA TRP A 216 -11.57 5.94 -16.64
C TRP A 216 -12.12 5.80 -15.22
N HIS A 217 -13.43 5.58 -15.06
CA HIS A 217 -14.10 5.47 -13.77
C HIS A 217 -13.97 4.05 -13.19
N PRO A 218 -13.40 3.87 -11.98
CA PRO A 218 -13.31 2.57 -11.32
C PRO A 218 -14.67 1.87 -11.16
N GLU A 219 -15.76 2.63 -11.01
CA GLU A 219 -17.11 2.12 -10.85
C GLU A 219 -17.60 1.36 -12.09
N GLU A 220 -17.21 1.79 -13.30
CA GLU A 220 -17.55 1.06 -14.53
C GLU A 220 -16.69 -0.20 -14.71
N LEU A 221 -15.42 -0.17 -14.28
CA LEU A 221 -14.59 -1.37 -14.18
C LEU A 221 -15.24 -2.39 -13.22
N TRP A 222 -15.65 -1.98 -12.02
CA TRP A 222 -16.28 -2.87 -11.03
C TRP A 222 -17.59 -3.47 -11.55
N LYS A 223 -18.39 -2.68 -12.26
CA LYS A 223 -19.61 -3.16 -12.91
C LYS A 223 -19.31 -4.20 -14.00
N TRP A 224 -18.24 -4.00 -14.77
CA TRP A 224 -17.77 -5.00 -15.73
C TRP A 224 -17.29 -6.27 -15.02
N MET A 225 -16.52 -6.15 -13.94
CA MET A 225 -16.07 -7.30 -13.12
C MET A 225 -17.26 -8.07 -12.52
N ASP A 226 -18.30 -7.37 -12.06
CA ASP A 226 -19.56 -7.98 -11.60
C ASP A 226 -20.26 -8.77 -12.73
N ALA A 227 -20.18 -8.30 -13.98
CA ALA A 227 -20.68 -9.04 -15.13
C ALA A 227 -19.82 -10.27 -15.45
N GLN A 228 -18.48 -10.18 -15.29
CA GLN A 228 -17.57 -11.32 -15.44
C GLN A 228 -17.90 -12.44 -14.43
N ARG A 229 -18.12 -12.10 -13.15
CA ARG A 229 -18.52 -13.09 -12.14
C ARG A 229 -19.87 -13.74 -12.47
N LYS A 230 -20.84 -12.98 -12.96
CA LYS A 230 -22.13 -13.54 -13.43
C LYS A 230 -21.96 -14.51 -14.61
N ALA A 231 -20.92 -14.32 -15.43
CA ALA A 231 -20.56 -15.22 -16.52
C ALA A 231 -19.68 -16.41 -16.07
N GLY A 232 -19.36 -16.52 -14.77
CA GLY A 232 -18.55 -17.61 -14.21
C GLY A 232 -17.05 -17.33 -14.14
N ASN A 233 -16.62 -16.10 -14.43
CA ASN A 233 -15.23 -15.67 -14.41
C ASN A 233 -14.94 -15.03 -13.05
N GLU A 234 -14.25 -15.74 -12.16
CA GLU A 234 -13.81 -15.19 -10.86
C GLU A 234 -12.55 -14.35 -11.03
N LEU A 235 -12.58 -13.13 -10.49
CA LEU A 235 -11.50 -12.14 -10.62
C LEU A 235 -11.50 -11.13 -9.47
N LEU A 236 -10.33 -10.56 -9.22
CA LEU A 236 -10.10 -9.47 -8.27
C LEU A 236 -9.24 -8.37 -8.91
N ALA A 237 -9.28 -7.19 -8.30
CA ALA A 237 -8.43 -6.06 -8.63
C ALA A 237 -7.49 -5.73 -7.46
N ILE A 238 -6.27 -5.31 -7.78
CA ILE A 238 -5.28 -4.75 -6.85
C ILE A 238 -5.07 -3.30 -7.25
N SER A 239 -5.50 -2.36 -6.41
CA SER A 239 -5.25 -0.93 -6.65
C SER A 239 -3.80 -0.57 -6.33
N HIS A 240 -3.19 0.33 -7.10
CA HIS A 240 -1.80 0.73 -6.92
C HIS A 240 -1.54 2.20 -7.29
N ASN A 241 -0.32 2.67 -7.00
CA ASN A 241 0.14 4.05 -7.17
C ASN A 241 -0.75 5.09 -6.46
N ALA A 242 -1.31 4.73 -5.30
CA ALA A 242 -2.17 5.65 -4.55
C ALA A 242 -1.44 6.94 -4.14
N ASN A 243 -0.13 6.85 -3.84
CA ASN A 243 0.75 7.98 -3.56
C ASN A 243 0.82 9.00 -4.71
N LEU A 244 0.51 8.58 -5.94
CA LEU A 244 0.51 9.41 -7.16
C LEU A 244 -0.93 9.80 -7.60
N SER A 245 -1.93 9.58 -6.74
CA SER A 245 -3.35 9.83 -7.06
C SER A 245 -3.86 11.25 -6.74
N ASP A 246 -3.06 12.07 -6.04
CA ASP A 246 -3.46 13.41 -5.56
C ASP A 246 -4.78 13.37 -4.76
N GLY A 247 -4.93 12.33 -3.94
CA GLY A 247 -6.05 12.13 -3.04
C GLY A 247 -7.31 11.55 -3.67
N TRP A 248 -7.23 11.02 -4.90
CA TRP A 248 -8.38 10.48 -5.63
C TRP A 248 -8.60 8.98 -5.41
N MET A 249 -7.59 8.24 -4.93
CA MET A 249 -7.70 6.78 -4.75
C MET A 249 -8.68 6.40 -3.64
N TYR A 250 -8.70 7.14 -2.53
CA TYR A 250 -9.52 6.86 -1.34
C TYR A 250 -10.40 8.05 -0.94
N PRO A 251 -11.44 8.37 -1.74
CA PRO A 251 -12.34 9.49 -1.44
C PRO A 251 -13.33 9.16 -0.30
N THR A 252 -13.59 10.07 0.62
CA THR A 252 -14.53 9.83 1.74
C THR A 252 -15.94 10.34 1.52
N ASP A 253 -16.15 11.26 0.56
CA ASP A 253 -17.42 11.98 0.42
C ASP A 253 -18.14 11.69 -0.90
N VAL A 254 -17.43 11.83 -2.03
CA VAL A 254 -17.98 11.60 -3.36
C VAL A 254 -17.11 10.66 -4.16
N ASP A 255 -17.75 9.85 -4.98
CA ASP A 255 -17.09 8.91 -5.88
C ASP A 255 -16.50 9.61 -7.13
N SER A 256 -15.93 8.83 -8.06
CA SER A 256 -15.29 9.42 -9.25
C SER A 256 -16.27 10.08 -10.22
N MET A 257 -17.58 9.86 -10.03
CA MET A 257 -18.68 10.46 -10.79
C MET A 257 -19.32 11.65 -10.05
N GLY A 258 -18.79 12.04 -8.88
CA GLY A 258 -19.32 13.12 -8.05
C GLY A 258 -20.59 12.76 -7.27
N ARG A 259 -20.94 11.46 -7.19
CA ARG A 259 -22.08 10.98 -6.40
C ARG A 259 -21.65 10.77 -4.94
N PRO A 260 -22.52 11.03 -3.96
CA PRO A 260 -22.21 10.70 -2.57
C PRO A 260 -21.87 9.23 -2.41
N ILE A 261 -20.82 8.95 -1.64
CA ILE A 261 -20.46 7.57 -1.30
C ILE A 261 -21.53 6.98 -0.39
N ASP A 262 -21.96 5.76 -0.70
CA ASP A 262 -22.96 5.01 0.04
C ASP A 262 -22.53 3.55 0.28
N ALA A 263 -23.41 2.77 0.92
CA ALA A 263 -23.15 1.38 1.23
C ALA A 263 -22.98 0.52 -0.04
N ALA A 264 -23.72 0.81 -1.12
CA ALA A 264 -23.64 0.04 -2.36
C ALA A 264 -22.30 0.26 -3.08
N TRP A 265 -21.80 1.50 -3.08
CA TRP A 265 -20.46 1.81 -3.58
C TRP A 265 -19.38 1.12 -2.74
N ALA A 266 -19.47 1.20 -1.40
CA ALA A 266 -18.51 0.58 -0.50
C ALA A 266 -18.46 -0.95 -0.66
N GLU A 267 -19.62 -1.59 -0.78
CA GLU A 267 -19.72 -3.02 -1.07
C GLU A 267 -19.15 -3.35 -2.46
N SER A 268 -19.45 -2.55 -3.48
CA SER A 268 -18.91 -2.75 -4.82
C SER A 268 -17.39 -2.72 -4.81
N ARG A 269 -16.79 -1.69 -4.18
CA ARG A 269 -15.34 -1.64 -4.02
C ARG A 269 -14.80 -2.86 -3.30
N MET A 270 -15.35 -3.22 -2.13
CA MET A 270 -14.81 -4.32 -1.33
C MET A 270 -15.00 -5.72 -1.92
N ARG A 271 -15.94 -5.89 -2.86
CA ARG A 271 -16.05 -7.10 -3.70
C ARG A 271 -14.97 -7.16 -4.77
N ASN A 272 -14.58 -6.01 -5.33
CA ASN A 272 -13.71 -5.93 -6.50
C ASN A 272 -12.23 -5.73 -6.13
N GLU A 273 -11.93 -4.75 -5.29
CA GLU A 273 -10.59 -4.35 -4.86
C GLU A 273 -10.26 -4.95 -3.49
N ARG A 274 -9.79 -6.21 -3.50
CA ARG A 274 -9.51 -6.96 -2.28
C ARG A 274 -8.18 -6.56 -1.64
N LEU A 275 -7.22 -6.15 -2.46
CA LEU A 275 -5.86 -5.79 -2.06
C LEU A 275 -5.48 -4.40 -2.58
N VAL A 276 -4.49 -3.81 -1.93
CA VAL A 276 -3.77 -2.65 -2.41
C VAL A 276 -2.27 -2.95 -2.44
N GLU A 277 -1.60 -2.49 -3.49
CA GLU A 277 -0.15 -2.40 -3.55
C GLU A 277 0.34 -1.22 -2.72
N ILE A 278 1.05 -1.51 -1.62
CA ILE A 278 1.54 -0.48 -0.70
C ILE A 278 2.98 -0.05 -0.98
N THR A 279 3.70 -0.72 -1.87
CA THR A 279 5.04 -0.30 -2.30
C THR A 279 5.39 -0.88 -3.66
N GLN A 280 6.12 -0.07 -4.43
CA GLN A 280 6.73 -0.40 -5.71
C GLN A 280 7.93 0.52 -5.97
N MET A 281 8.55 0.46 -7.15
CA MET A 281 9.74 1.26 -7.46
C MET A 281 9.52 2.78 -7.37
N LYS A 282 8.32 3.24 -7.73
CA LYS A 282 7.81 4.62 -7.65
C LYS A 282 7.30 4.96 -6.23
N GLY A 283 7.94 4.35 -5.22
CA GLY A 283 7.77 4.63 -3.81
C GLY A 283 6.65 3.84 -3.11
N GLN A 284 6.46 4.14 -1.83
CA GLN A 284 5.45 3.50 -0.99
C GLN A 284 4.17 4.33 -0.86
N SER A 285 3.05 3.60 -0.79
CA SER A 285 1.68 4.09 -0.57
C SER A 285 1.12 3.66 0.79
N GLU A 286 1.94 3.17 1.71
CA GLU A 286 1.53 2.76 3.05
C GLU A 286 1.16 3.96 3.94
N THR A 287 2.07 4.91 4.12
CA THR A 287 1.82 6.16 4.87
C THR A 287 2.75 7.30 4.43
N HIS A 288 2.59 8.49 5.00
CA HIS A 288 3.45 9.64 4.77
C HIS A 288 3.80 10.34 6.09
N PRO A 289 4.98 10.96 6.27
CA PRO A 289 5.33 11.65 7.52
C PRO A 289 4.35 12.75 7.94
N LEU A 290 3.71 13.42 6.97
CA LEU A 290 2.66 14.40 7.26
C LEU A 290 1.33 13.76 7.72
N LEU A 291 1.05 12.51 7.39
CA LEU A 291 -0.16 11.78 7.80
C LEU A 291 0.05 10.95 9.09
N SER A 292 1.30 10.56 9.36
CA SER A 292 1.75 9.77 10.50
C SER A 292 2.95 10.45 11.19
N PRO A 293 2.81 11.68 11.73
CA PRO A 293 3.94 12.45 12.27
C PRO A 293 4.60 11.82 13.51
N ASN A 294 3.90 10.88 14.16
CA ASN A 294 4.41 10.17 15.32
C ASN A 294 5.16 8.87 14.97
N ASP A 295 5.22 8.47 13.69
CA ASP A 295 5.91 7.28 13.22
C ASP A 295 7.27 7.65 12.59
N GLU A 296 8.37 7.33 13.27
CA GLU A 296 9.72 7.63 12.78
C GLU A 296 10.11 6.87 11.49
N PHE A 297 9.35 5.85 11.10
CA PHE A 297 9.58 5.05 9.90
C PHE A 297 8.63 5.38 8.75
N ALA A 298 7.80 6.41 8.89
CA ALA A 298 6.84 6.86 7.86
C ALA A 298 7.49 7.46 6.61
N ASN A 299 8.81 7.71 6.63
CA ASN A 299 9.58 8.33 5.54
C ASN A 299 10.25 7.33 4.59
N TYR A 300 9.85 6.06 4.61
CA TYR A 300 10.39 5.05 3.70
C TYR A 300 10.06 5.39 2.24
N ALA A 301 11.06 5.31 1.35
CA ALA A 301 10.91 5.39 -0.12
C ALA A 301 9.80 6.35 -0.60
N ILE A 302 9.81 7.60 -0.11
CA ILE A 302 8.78 8.57 -0.48
C ILE A 302 9.05 9.11 -1.88
N LEU A 303 8.10 8.88 -2.77
CA LEU A 303 8.02 9.50 -4.08
C LEU A 303 6.60 10.03 -4.25
N SER A 304 6.45 11.31 -4.59
CA SER A 304 5.16 11.99 -4.67
C SER A 304 5.18 13.03 -5.78
N VAL A 305 4.89 12.57 -7.00
CA VAL A 305 4.83 13.39 -8.21
C VAL A 305 3.69 12.89 -9.10
N LEU A 306 3.01 13.80 -9.81
CA LEU A 306 2.09 13.43 -10.88
C LEU A 306 2.90 13.10 -12.14
N LEU A 307 2.78 11.86 -12.60
CA LEU A 307 3.55 11.35 -13.72
C LEU A 307 3.22 12.12 -15.01
N GLY A 308 4.22 12.33 -15.85
CA GLY A 308 4.08 13.03 -17.13
C GLY A 308 4.01 14.56 -17.03
N LEU A 309 4.11 15.12 -15.82
CA LEU A 309 4.24 16.56 -15.59
C LEU A 309 5.67 16.91 -15.13
N PRO A 310 6.21 18.08 -15.51
CA PRO A 310 7.50 18.52 -14.98
C PRO A 310 7.40 18.74 -13.46
N ALA A 311 8.52 18.60 -12.74
CA ALA A 311 8.56 18.73 -11.28
C ALA A 311 8.05 20.09 -10.73
N THR A 312 8.01 21.12 -11.58
CA THR A 312 7.42 22.44 -11.26
C THR A 312 5.90 22.44 -11.21
N GLU A 313 5.25 21.51 -11.90
CA GLU A 313 3.79 21.42 -12.04
C GLU A 313 3.22 20.14 -11.41
N GLY A 314 3.92 19.02 -11.55
CA GLY A 314 3.51 17.69 -11.09
C GLY A 314 3.59 17.48 -9.58
N ARG A 315 3.48 18.53 -8.77
CA ARG A 315 3.50 18.37 -7.30
C ARG A 315 2.16 17.80 -6.83
N ILE A 316 2.23 16.79 -5.97
CA ILE A 316 1.04 16.29 -5.25
C ILE A 316 0.62 17.36 -4.25
N ASN A 317 -0.59 17.90 -4.45
CA ASN A 317 -1.13 18.97 -3.62
C ASN A 317 -2.00 18.40 -2.49
N LYS A 318 -2.55 17.20 -2.66
CA LYS A 318 -3.43 16.55 -1.69
C LYS A 318 -2.94 15.14 -1.36
N LEU A 319 -2.41 14.97 -0.15
CA LEU A 319 -2.00 13.66 0.40
C LEU A 319 -3.17 12.85 0.98
N ILE A 320 -4.21 13.52 1.48
CA ILE A 320 -5.40 12.83 2.00
C ILE A 320 -6.13 12.15 0.85
N GLY A 321 -6.35 10.84 0.98
CA GLY A 321 -6.94 10.00 -0.05
C GLY A 321 -5.90 9.27 -0.91
N SER A 322 -4.60 9.39 -0.57
CA SER A 322 -3.48 8.84 -1.34
C SER A 322 -2.67 7.75 -0.63
N TYR A 323 -3.00 7.40 0.63
CA TYR A 323 -2.20 6.45 1.41
C TYR A 323 -3.06 5.42 2.11
N GLY A 324 -2.63 4.15 2.03
CA GLY A 324 -3.35 2.98 2.53
C GLY A 324 -3.68 3.07 4.01
N ARG A 325 -2.72 3.40 4.89
CA ARG A 325 -2.96 3.53 6.34
C ARG A 325 -3.99 4.60 6.66
N GLN A 326 -3.97 5.72 5.94
CA GLN A 326 -5.00 6.76 6.09
C GLN A 326 -6.37 6.24 5.64
N ALA A 327 -6.45 5.54 4.51
CA ALA A 327 -7.69 4.93 4.05
C ALA A 327 -8.25 3.88 5.03
N LEU A 328 -7.41 3.04 5.65
CA LEU A 328 -7.87 2.08 6.67
C LEU A 328 -8.59 2.79 7.83
N LYS A 329 -8.01 3.91 8.31
CA LYS A 329 -8.58 4.71 9.41
C LYS A 329 -9.87 5.39 8.98
N ASP A 330 -9.90 5.99 7.80
CA ASP A 330 -11.08 6.65 7.27
C ASP A 330 -12.21 5.65 7.00
N GLY A 331 -11.87 4.42 6.62
CA GLY A 331 -12.81 3.31 6.51
C GLY A 331 -13.47 2.96 7.83
N LEU A 332 -12.73 2.97 8.95
CA LEU A 332 -13.31 2.81 10.29
C LEU A 332 -14.24 3.97 10.64
N ALA A 333 -13.82 5.21 10.37
CA ALA A 333 -14.63 6.39 10.65
C ALA A 333 -15.95 6.37 9.85
N LEU A 334 -15.89 6.04 8.56
CA LEU A 334 -17.08 5.83 7.72
C LEU A 334 -17.97 4.70 8.25
N GLN A 335 -17.37 3.62 8.76
CA GLN A 335 -18.13 2.51 9.36
C GLN A 335 -18.90 2.97 10.59
N ASP A 336 -18.26 3.74 11.46
CA ASP A 336 -18.85 4.24 12.69
C ASP A 336 -20.00 5.24 12.41
N VAL A 337 -19.78 6.15 11.45
CA VAL A 337 -20.68 7.31 11.25
C VAL A 337 -21.71 7.10 10.14
N ARG A 338 -21.43 6.25 9.15
CA ARG A 338 -22.30 6.00 7.98
C ARG A 338 -22.69 4.54 7.80
N GLY A 339 -22.11 3.62 8.58
CA GLY A 339 -22.50 2.20 8.61
C GLY A 339 -21.84 1.31 7.55
N TYR A 340 -20.84 1.80 6.82
CA TYR A 340 -20.13 1.03 5.78
C TYR A 340 -18.63 1.34 5.77
N ASN A 341 -17.80 0.39 5.31
CA ASN A 341 -16.35 0.54 5.22
C ASN A 341 -15.83 0.15 3.81
N PRO A 342 -15.43 1.12 2.97
CA PRO A 342 -14.91 0.85 1.62
C PRO A 342 -13.42 0.51 1.57
N TYR A 343 -12.69 0.54 2.70
CA TYR A 343 -11.23 0.45 2.76
C TYR A 343 -10.75 -0.68 3.65
N LYS A 344 -11.48 -1.79 3.64
CA LYS A 344 -11.17 -3.00 4.41
C LYS A 344 -10.30 -4.00 3.63
N PHE A 345 -9.36 -3.49 2.86
CA PHE A 345 -8.50 -4.25 1.95
C PHE A 345 -7.29 -4.88 2.67
N GLY A 346 -6.63 -5.84 2.02
CA GLY A 346 -5.35 -6.40 2.42
C GLY A 346 -4.19 -5.69 1.72
N PHE A 347 -2.96 -6.01 2.11
CA PHE A 347 -1.74 -5.45 1.54
C PHE A 347 -1.05 -6.44 0.59
N GLY A 348 -0.50 -5.90 -0.48
CA GLY A 348 0.49 -6.53 -1.37
C GLY A 348 1.56 -5.51 -1.75
N ALA A 349 2.58 -5.96 -2.47
CA ALA A 349 3.65 -5.13 -3.02
C ALA A 349 4.12 -5.72 -4.35
N ALA A 350 4.76 -4.90 -5.18
CA ALA A 350 5.06 -5.29 -6.55
C ALA A 350 6.17 -4.44 -7.17
N ALA A 351 6.49 -4.66 -8.44
CA ALA A 351 7.54 -3.91 -9.13
C ALA A 351 7.06 -2.66 -9.86
N ASP A 352 6.05 -2.78 -10.73
CA ASP A 352 5.76 -1.79 -11.80
C ASP A 352 6.99 -1.60 -12.71
N SER A 353 7.69 -2.70 -13.03
CA SER A 353 8.88 -2.67 -13.89
C SER A 353 8.51 -2.86 -15.35
N HIS A 354 9.08 -2.02 -16.20
CA HIS A 354 8.98 -2.05 -17.66
C HIS A 354 10.08 -2.88 -18.34
N ASN A 355 10.94 -3.55 -17.57
CA ASN A 355 12.05 -4.36 -18.06
C ASN A 355 11.70 -5.85 -18.27
N SER A 356 10.43 -6.25 -18.09
CA SER A 356 10.02 -7.68 -18.02
C SER A 356 10.66 -8.46 -16.87
N ALA A 357 11.30 -7.79 -15.92
CA ALA A 357 11.96 -8.38 -14.78
C ALA A 357 11.88 -7.43 -13.58
N ALA A 358 11.63 -7.98 -12.39
CA ALA A 358 11.53 -7.20 -11.15
C ALA A 358 12.91 -7.07 -10.46
N PRO A 359 13.49 -5.85 -10.36
CA PRO A 359 14.73 -5.60 -9.63
C PRO A 359 14.43 -5.37 -8.14
N TYR A 360 14.21 -6.44 -7.39
CA TYR A 360 13.68 -6.36 -6.01
C TYR A 360 14.75 -6.20 -4.91
N ARG A 361 16.04 -6.13 -5.28
CA ARG A 361 17.17 -6.03 -4.34
C ARG A 361 17.96 -4.75 -4.51
N GLN A 362 18.55 -4.26 -3.42
CA GLN A 362 19.44 -3.11 -3.44
C GLN A 362 20.75 -3.40 -4.20
N ASP A 363 21.32 -4.59 -4.06
CA ASP A 363 22.58 -5.03 -4.69
C ASP A 363 22.40 -5.62 -6.10
N ASN A 364 21.18 -5.97 -6.48
CA ASN A 364 20.79 -6.41 -7.83
C ASN A 364 19.78 -5.46 -8.49
N PHE A 365 19.95 -4.15 -8.30
CA PHE A 365 19.08 -3.13 -8.88
C PHE A 365 19.54 -2.74 -10.29
N PHE A 366 18.83 -3.19 -11.33
CA PHE A 366 19.13 -2.88 -12.73
C PHE A 366 18.18 -1.83 -13.35
N GLY A 367 17.43 -1.09 -12.53
CA GLY A 367 16.43 -0.13 -13.02
C GLY A 367 15.14 -0.80 -13.46
N GLY A 368 14.12 0.01 -13.71
CA GLY A 368 12.78 -0.40 -14.10
C GLY A 368 12.31 0.09 -15.48
N HIS A 369 12.98 1.06 -16.09
CA HIS A 369 12.51 1.87 -17.22
C HIS A 369 13.46 1.82 -18.44
N ALA A 370 14.03 0.65 -18.72
CA ALA A 370 14.82 0.35 -19.92
C ALA A 370 15.93 1.38 -20.24
N MET A 371 15.75 2.25 -21.23
CA MET A 371 16.79 3.22 -21.62
C MET A 371 16.93 4.37 -20.62
N GLU A 372 15.88 4.65 -19.86
CA GLU A 372 15.80 5.76 -18.93
C GLU A 372 16.57 5.46 -17.64
N ASP A 373 16.77 4.20 -17.28
CA ASP A 373 17.47 3.85 -16.04
C ASP A 373 18.29 2.57 -16.13
N GLY A 374 18.60 2.09 -17.34
CA GLY A 374 19.18 0.77 -17.54
C GLY A 374 20.67 0.63 -17.20
N THR A 375 21.41 1.72 -16.99
CA THR A 375 22.82 1.68 -16.54
C THR A 375 23.00 2.46 -15.23
N ALA A 376 24.02 2.10 -14.46
CA ALA A 376 24.31 2.79 -13.19
C ALA A 376 24.62 4.28 -13.40
N GLU A 377 25.34 4.61 -14.48
CA GLU A 377 25.66 6.00 -14.86
C GLU A 377 24.39 6.80 -15.14
N THR A 378 23.47 6.23 -15.92
CA THR A 378 22.19 6.89 -16.23
C THR A 378 21.34 7.04 -14.97
N ARG A 379 21.22 6.01 -14.13
CA ARG A 379 20.49 6.08 -12.84
C ARG A 379 21.03 7.14 -11.90
N LEU A 380 22.35 7.27 -11.80
CA LEU A 380 23.00 8.21 -10.88
C LEU A 380 23.17 9.62 -11.44
N SER A 381 22.92 9.83 -12.74
CA SER A 381 23.01 11.15 -13.38
C SER A 381 22.00 12.18 -12.85
N GLY A 382 20.90 11.71 -12.24
CA GLY A 382 19.81 12.57 -11.77
C GLY A 382 19.00 13.22 -12.90
N HIS A 383 19.04 12.67 -14.11
CA HIS A 383 18.11 13.09 -15.15
C HIS A 383 16.67 12.84 -14.70
N ASN A 384 15.75 13.64 -15.24
CA ASN A 384 14.33 13.52 -14.96
C ASN A 384 13.63 12.81 -16.11
N PHE A 385 12.86 11.77 -15.77
CA PHE A 385 12.05 11.00 -16.70
C PHE A 385 10.60 11.01 -16.22
N ALA A 386 9.66 11.46 -17.07
CA ALA A 386 8.23 11.54 -16.75
C ALA A 386 7.89 12.29 -15.43
N GLY A 387 8.72 13.26 -15.02
CA GLY A 387 8.58 13.99 -13.75
C GLY A 387 9.38 13.38 -12.59
N ILE A 388 9.89 12.15 -12.72
CA ILE A 388 10.63 11.41 -11.72
C ILE A 388 12.13 11.68 -11.84
N ASP A 389 12.79 11.99 -10.73
CA ASP A 389 14.24 11.80 -10.61
C ASP A 389 14.50 10.37 -10.16
N VAL A 390 15.07 9.55 -11.04
CA VAL A 390 15.27 8.10 -10.89
C VAL A 390 16.02 7.76 -9.60
N ARG A 391 16.83 8.67 -9.06
CA ARG A 391 17.56 8.44 -7.81
C ARG A 391 16.63 8.23 -6.63
N TYR A 392 15.40 8.77 -6.63
CA TYR A 392 14.40 8.56 -5.58
C TYR A 392 13.72 7.18 -5.64
N GLU A 393 13.79 6.49 -6.78
CA GLU A 393 13.19 5.17 -6.92
C GLU A 393 13.87 4.15 -6.02
N SER A 394 13.11 3.17 -5.57
CA SER A 394 13.63 2.07 -4.75
C SER A 394 13.49 0.75 -5.52
N PRO A 395 14.18 -0.32 -5.10
CA PRO A 395 13.93 -1.66 -5.65
C PRO A 395 12.46 -2.05 -5.51
N ALA A 396 12.03 -2.95 -6.39
CA ALA A 396 10.68 -3.49 -6.41
C ALA A 396 10.29 -4.17 -5.09
N GLY A 397 9.01 -4.07 -4.71
CA GLY A 397 8.45 -4.91 -3.65
C GLY A 397 7.95 -6.25 -4.19
N LEU A 398 7.59 -7.17 -3.29
CA LEU A 398 6.99 -8.47 -3.63
C LEU A 398 5.76 -8.76 -2.77
N THR A 399 4.78 -9.45 -3.33
CA THR A 399 3.60 -9.91 -2.57
C THR A 399 3.86 -11.28 -2.00
N GLY A 400 3.74 -11.40 -0.67
CA GLY A 400 3.69 -12.66 0.03
C GLY A 400 2.24 -13.11 0.26
N VAL A 401 1.96 -14.40 0.09
CA VAL A 401 0.65 -15.02 0.36
C VAL A 401 0.81 -16.24 1.25
N TRP A 402 -0.15 -16.48 2.15
CA TRP A 402 -0.27 -17.75 2.88
C TRP A 402 -1.33 -18.62 2.21
N ALA A 403 -0.88 -19.61 1.43
CA ALA A 403 -1.74 -20.50 0.66
C ALA A 403 -1.47 -21.97 1.00
N GLU A 404 -2.47 -22.81 0.83
CA GLU A 404 -2.40 -24.25 1.13
C GLU A 404 -1.45 -25.00 0.17
N GLU A 405 -1.31 -24.53 -1.07
CA GLU A 405 -0.46 -25.13 -2.11
C GLU A 405 -0.08 -24.09 -3.18
N ASN A 406 0.98 -24.32 -3.96
CA ASN A 406 1.38 -23.45 -5.07
C ASN A 406 0.52 -23.73 -6.31
N THR A 407 -0.75 -23.31 -6.27
CA THR A 407 -1.67 -23.38 -7.41
C THR A 407 -2.37 -22.04 -7.63
N ARG A 408 -2.73 -21.76 -8.89
CA ARG A 408 -3.49 -20.55 -9.26
C ARG A 408 -4.73 -20.34 -8.39
N ALA A 409 -5.48 -21.42 -8.14
CA ALA A 409 -6.66 -21.39 -7.29
C ALA A 409 -6.32 -21.07 -5.83
N SER A 410 -5.37 -21.78 -5.21
CA SER A 410 -5.03 -21.60 -3.80
C SER A 410 -4.40 -20.23 -3.51
N ILE A 411 -3.50 -19.76 -4.38
CA ILE A 411 -2.89 -18.43 -4.28
C ILE A 411 -3.93 -17.33 -4.50
N TRP A 412 -4.80 -17.45 -5.51
CA TRP A 412 -5.88 -16.48 -5.71
C TRP A 412 -6.84 -16.45 -4.53
N ASP A 413 -7.22 -17.63 -3.99
CA ASP A 413 -8.10 -17.71 -2.83
C ASP A 413 -7.44 -17.08 -1.59
N ALA A 414 -6.10 -17.10 -1.48
CA ALA A 414 -5.32 -16.42 -0.45
C ALA A 414 -5.35 -14.90 -0.60
N MET A 415 -5.16 -14.41 -1.81
CA MET A 415 -5.34 -12.99 -2.15
C MET A 415 -6.76 -12.52 -1.88
N HIS A 416 -7.76 -13.29 -2.30
CA HIS A 416 -9.17 -12.97 -2.14
C HIS A 416 -9.59 -12.93 -0.65
N ARG A 417 -9.06 -13.81 0.20
CA ARG A 417 -9.27 -13.75 1.67
C ARG A 417 -8.35 -12.77 2.39
N LYS A 418 -7.43 -12.11 1.66
CA LYS A 418 -6.48 -11.09 2.15
C LYS A 418 -5.45 -11.62 3.14
N GLU A 419 -5.14 -12.91 3.07
CA GLU A 419 -4.08 -13.50 3.89
C GLU A 419 -2.74 -13.31 3.20
N THR A 420 -2.40 -12.05 3.01
CA THR A 420 -1.27 -11.56 2.23
C THR A 420 -0.46 -10.56 3.03
N PHE A 421 0.76 -10.32 2.59
CA PHE A 421 1.65 -9.30 3.13
C PHE A 421 2.49 -8.71 2.00
N GLY A 422 2.87 -7.44 2.12
CA GLY A 422 3.84 -6.83 1.21
C GLY A 422 5.24 -6.89 1.82
N VAL A 423 6.26 -7.08 1.00
CA VAL A 423 7.67 -6.84 1.36
C VAL A 423 8.27 -5.80 0.44
N SER A 424 9.21 -5.00 0.95
CA SER A 424 9.89 -3.96 0.17
C SER A 424 11.05 -4.47 -0.70
N GLY A 425 11.27 -5.78 -0.69
CA GLY A 425 12.28 -6.47 -1.48
C GLY A 425 12.60 -7.84 -0.88
N PRO A 426 13.33 -7.90 0.25
CA PRO A 426 13.68 -9.16 0.90
C PRO A 426 12.47 -10.04 1.23
N HIS A 427 12.64 -11.36 1.09
CA HIS A 427 11.64 -12.41 1.34
C HIS A 427 11.39 -12.63 2.85
N ILE A 428 11.19 -11.55 3.60
CA ILE A 428 10.81 -11.59 5.01
C ILE A 428 9.45 -12.29 5.10
N LYS A 429 9.38 -13.42 5.80
CA LYS A 429 8.09 -14.08 6.06
C LYS A 429 7.52 -13.51 7.35
N VAL A 430 6.26 -13.11 7.31
CA VAL A 430 5.52 -12.63 8.49
C VAL A 430 4.22 -13.41 8.65
N ARG A 431 3.95 -13.89 9.87
CA ARG A 431 2.64 -14.40 10.32
C ARG A 431 2.09 -13.50 11.41
N PHE A 432 0.79 -13.25 11.31
CA PHE A 432 0.06 -12.43 12.25
C PHE A 432 -1.31 -13.04 12.46
N PHE A 433 -1.60 -13.41 13.72
CA PHE A 433 -2.90 -13.94 14.13
C PHE A 433 -3.45 -13.11 15.29
N GLY A 434 -4.75 -12.87 15.29
CA GLY A 434 -5.48 -12.25 16.38
C GLY A 434 -6.42 -13.24 17.04
N GLY A 435 -6.54 -13.18 18.37
CA GLY A 435 -7.40 -14.09 19.12
C GLY A 435 -7.59 -13.64 20.56
N TRP A 436 -8.54 -14.26 21.24
CA TRP A 436 -8.83 -13.93 22.64
C TRP A 436 -8.11 -14.83 23.63
N GLY A 437 -7.59 -15.98 23.17
CA GLY A 437 -7.05 -17.04 24.02
C GLY A 437 -5.53 -17.16 24.07
N TYR A 438 -4.80 -16.30 23.36
CA TYR A 438 -3.33 -16.41 23.32
C TYR A 438 -2.67 -15.90 24.59
N ASP A 439 -1.60 -16.56 24.96
CA ASP A 439 -0.72 -16.27 26.09
C ASP A 439 0.74 -16.48 25.70
N ARG A 440 1.67 -16.27 26.63
CA ARG A 440 3.11 -16.40 26.38
C ARG A 440 3.52 -17.84 26.02
N ASP A 441 2.78 -18.84 26.49
CA ASP A 441 3.08 -20.26 26.26
C ASP A 441 2.52 -20.77 24.93
N THR A 442 1.66 -19.99 24.26
CA THR A 442 1.11 -20.31 22.94
C THR A 442 2.22 -20.64 21.94
N LEU A 443 3.31 -19.87 21.92
CA LEU A 443 4.45 -20.06 21.03
C LEU A 443 5.44 -21.16 21.45
N ALA A 444 5.26 -21.76 22.64
CA ALA A 444 6.14 -22.83 23.13
C ALA A 444 5.77 -24.21 22.55
N SER A 445 4.55 -24.39 22.03
CA SER A 445 4.14 -25.64 21.40
C SER A 445 4.56 -25.70 19.94
N GLU A 446 4.91 -26.90 19.47
CA GLU A 446 5.23 -27.16 18.07
C GLU A 446 4.03 -26.93 17.13
N ASP A 447 2.80 -27.12 17.63
CA ASP A 447 1.55 -27.00 16.86
C ASP A 447 0.90 -25.60 16.93
N TRP A 448 1.65 -24.56 17.31
CA TRP A 448 1.10 -23.22 17.55
C TRP A 448 0.39 -22.66 16.30
N VAL A 449 0.87 -22.92 15.09
CA VAL A 449 0.25 -22.43 13.84
C VAL A 449 -1.14 -23.05 13.66
N LYS A 450 -1.23 -24.38 13.78
CA LYS A 450 -2.50 -25.11 13.70
C LYS A 450 -3.51 -24.59 14.73
N ARG A 451 -3.08 -24.43 15.99
CA ARG A 451 -3.94 -23.88 17.04
C ARG A 451 -4.35 -22.46 16.72
N SER A 452 -3.47 -21.62 16.20
CA SER A 452 -3.80 -20.25 15.81
C SER A 452 -4.86 -20.16 14.71
N TYR A 453 -4.84 -21.06 13.72
CA TYR A 453 -5.93 -21.15 12.72
C TYR A 453 -7.26 -21.64 13.32
N GLN A 454 -7.21 -22.49 14.35
CA GLN A 454 -8.41 -23.03 14.99
C GLN A 454 -9.06 -22.05 15.98
N THR A 455 -8.27 -21.27 16.70
CA THR A 455 -8.73 -20.46 17.84
C THR A 455 -8.71 -18.95 17.61
N GLY A 456 -8.17 -18.49 16.48
CA GLY A 456 -8.09 -17.07 16.13
C GLY A 456 -8.38 -16.81 14.66
N VAL A 457 -7.96 -15.64 14.19
CA VAL A 457 -8.07 -15.22 12.80
C VAL A 457 -6.69 -14.82 12.26
N PRO A 458 -6.34 -15.18 11.02
CA PRO A 458 -5.10 -14.72 10.40
C PRO A 458 -5.22 -13.28 9.91
N MET A 459 -4.08 -12.68 9.53
CA MET A 459 -4.02 -11.42 8.80
C MET A 459 -5.04 -11.36 7.65
N GLY A 460 -5.69 -10.20 7.47
CA GLY A 460 -6.80 -10.02 6.53
C GLY A 460 -8.19 -10.36 7.10
N GLY A 461 -8.24 -11.06 8.23
CA GLY A 461 -9.47 -11.53 8.88
C GLY A 461 -10.15 -10.53 9.81
N ASP A 462 -11.34 -10.92 10.26
CA ASP A 462 -12.20 -10.19 11.19
C ASP A 462 -12.23 -10.89 12.55
N LEU A 463 -11.67 -10.26 13.58
CA LEU A 463 -11.72 -10.77 14.94
C LEU A 463 -13.15 -10.60 15.50
N PRO A 464 -13.85 -11.70 15.84
CA PRO A 464 -15.22 -11.62 16.34
C PRO A 464 -15.23 -10.99 17.73
N PRO A 465 -16.23 -10.15 18.06
CA PRO A 465 -16.25 -9.44 19.34
C PRO A 465 -16.36 -10.37 20.55
N LEU A 466 -15.56 -10.10 21.59
CA LEU A 466 -15.65 -10.77 22.88
C LEU A 466 -15.69 -9.74 24.01
N LYS A 467 -16.63 -9.93 24.95
CA LYS A 467 -16.86 -8.97 26.03
C LYS A 467 -15.73 -8.98 27.06
N GLY A 468 -15.15 -7.80 27.31
CA GLY A 468 -14.34 -7.52 28.51
C GLY A 468 -12.94 -8.15 28.55
N LYS A 469 -12.45 -8.71 27.44
CA LYS A 469 -11.08 -9.23 27.30
C LYS A 469 -10.37 -8.45 26.21
N SER A 470 -9.09 -8.13 26.41
CA SER A 470 -8.25 -7.55 25.34
C SER A 470 -7.83 -8.62 24.33
N PRO A 471 -7.77 -8.30 23.02
CA PRO A 471 -7.26 -9.21 22.03
C PRO A 471 -5.76 -9.40 22.24
N SER A 472 -5.31 -10.63 22.02
CA SER A 472 -3.90 -10.98 21.98
C SER A 472 -3.54 -11.42 20.57
N PHE A 473 -2.29 -11.20 20.20
CA PHE A 473 -1.81 -11.42 18.85
C PHE A 473 -0.55 -12.26 18.87
N VAL A 474 -0.53 -13.31 18.05
CA VAL A 474 0.67 -14.10 17.77
C VAL A 474 1.37 -13.46 16.58
N LEU A 475 2.63 -13.07 16.79
CA LEU A 475 3.49 -12.50 15.76
C LEU A 475 4.70 -13.39 15.58
N TRP A 476 5.03 -13.69 14.34
CA TRP A 476 6.22 -14.44 13.96
C TRP A 476 6.79 -13.86 12.67
N ALA A 477 8.09 -13.60 12.66
CA ALA A 477 8.81 -13.18 11.47
C ALA A 477 10.18 -13.85 11.41
N ILE A 478 10.60 -14.20 10.20
CA ILE A 478 11.94 -14.71 9.91
C ILE A 478 12.51 -13.89 8.75
N LYS A 479 13.80 -13.55 8.86
CA LYS A 479 14.49 -12.78 7.83
C LYS A 479 14.55 -13.54 6.51
N ASP A 480 14.82 -12.79 5.46
CA ASP A 480 15.39 -13.39 4.26
C ASP A 480 16.81 -13.91 4.56
N PRO A 481 17.13 -15.19 4.27
CA PRO A 481 18.47 -15.74 4.52
C PRO A 481 19.58 -14.93 3.81
N THR A 482 19.30 -14.28 2.69
CA THR A 482 20.28 -13.52 1.91
C THR A 482 20.32 -12.01 2.21
N SER A 483 19.49 -11.51 3.14
CA SER A 483 19.42 -10.09 3.51
C SER A 483 19.90 -9.80 4.95
N GLY A 484 19.69 -8.56 5.40
CA GLY A 484 19.89 -8.10 6.77
C GLY A 484 19.10 -8.92 7.80
N ASN A 485 19.64 -9.00 9.02
CA ASN A 485 18.88 -9.51 10.17
C ASN A 485 17.70 -8.58 10.51
N LEU A 486 16.73 -9.08 11.26
CA LEU A 486 15.56 -8.31 11.72
C LEU A 486 15.95 -7.36 12.88
N ASP A 487 15.53 -6.10 12.80
CA ASP A 487 15.58 -5.13 13.89
C ASP A 487 14.43 -5.39 14.88
N ARG A 488 13.19 -5.30 14.40
CA ARG A 488 11.99 -5.35 15.25
C ARG A 488 10.71 -5.72 14.50
N ILE A 489 9.71 -6.16 15.26
CA ILE A 489 8.31 -6.24 14.86
C ILE A 489 7.55 -5.12 15.59
N GLN A 490 6.75 -4.39 14.83
CA GLN A 490 5.80 -3.40 15.31
C GLN A 490 4.37 -3.84 15.03
N VAL A 491 3.45 -3.47 15.91
CA VAL A 491 2.02 -3.47 15.62
C VAL A 491 1.56 -2.03 15.41
N VAL A 492 1.00 -1.74 14.24
CA VAL A 492 0.31 -0.48 13.97
C VAL A 492 -1.17 -0.70 14.22
N LYS A 493 -1.68 -0.04 15.25
CA LYS A 493 -3.10 -0.01 15.61
C LYS A 493 -3.72 1.27 15.07
N GLY A 494 -4.88 1.16 14.41
CA GLY A 494 -5.74 2.29 14.10
C GLY A 494 -7.12 2.11 14.73
N TRP A 495 -7.73 3.19 15.18
CA TRP A 495 -9.11 3.20 15.69
C TRP A 495 -9.80 4.52 15.38
N THR A 496 -11.11 4.56 15.57
CA THR A 496 -11.91 5.78 15.42
C THR A 496 -12.78 6.04 16.64
N GLN A 497 -13.02 7.32 16.90
CA GLN A 497 -13.97 7.77 17.89
C GLN A 497 -14.52 9.14 17.49
N ASN A 498 -15.84 9.30 17.48
CA ASN A 498 -16.53 10.57 17.22
C ASN A 498 -16.06 11.25 15.92
N GLY A 499 -15.92 10.46 14.85
CA GLY A 499 -15.46 10.94 13.53
C GLY A 499 -13.96 11.28 13.45
N GLN A 500 -13.20 11.15 14.54
CA GLN A 500 -11.74 11.30 14.53
C GLN A 500 -11.05 9.95 14.33
N SER A 501 -9.90 9.99 13.67
CA SER A 501 -9.08 8.82 13.35
C SER A 501 -7.76 8.87 14.13
N PHE A 502 -7.40 7.77 14.76
CA PHE A 502 -6.23 7.65 15.61
C PHE A 502 -5.33 6.51 15.16
N GLU A 503 -4.04 6.63 15.48
CA GLU A 503 -3.10 5.53 15.32
C GLU A 503 -2.09 5.51 16.46
N LYS A 504 -1.58 4.31 16.73
CA LYS A 504 -0.49 4.08 17.68
C LYS A 504 0.37 2.92 17.20
N ILE A 505 1.68 3.10 17.31
CA ILE A 505 2.68 2.10 16.92
C ILE A 505 3.27 1.52 18.20
N TYR A 506 3.26 0.20 18.32
CA TYR A 506 3.87 -0.54 19.42
C TYR A 506 5.06 -1.32 18.91
N ASP A 507 6.24 -1.12 19.47
CA ASP A 507 7.34 -2.09 19.35
C ASP A 507 6.99 -3.31 20.22
N VAL A 508 6.84 -4.51 19.62
CA VAL A 508 6.32 -5.70 20.33
C VAL A 508 7.33 -6.84 20.46
N ALA A 509 8.32 -6.87 19.56
CA ALA A 509 9.49 -7.74 19.63
C ALA A 509 10.67 -7.06 18.95
N TRP A 510 11.88 -7.18 19.47
CA TRP A 510 13.07 -6.55 18.89
C TRP A 510 14.33 -7.31 19.24
N ALA A 511 15.38 -7.11 18.44
CA ALA A 511 16.67 -7.73 18.63
C ALA A 511 17.51 -7.04 19.73
N GLY A 512 18.28 -7.85 20.45
CA GLY A 512 19.19 -7.42 21.51
C GLY A 512 18.50 -6.89 22.78
N ASP A 513 19.30 -6.47 23.76
CA ASP A 513 18.82 -6.09 25.10
C ASP A 513 18.40 -4.61 25.19
N ARG A 514 17.99 -4.01 24.07
CA ARG A 514 17.51 -2.61 24.02
C ARG A 514 16.25 -2.47 24.88
N LYS A 515 16.12 -1.33 25.55
CA LYS A 515 14.97 -1.05 26.43
C LYS A 515 14.20 0.17 25.94
N PRO A 516 12.85 0.14 25.96
CA PRO A 516 12.03 1.31 25.69
C PRO A 516 12.43 2.49 26.58
N GLY A 517 12.47 3.68 26.00
CA GLY A 517 12.71 4.92 26.75
C GLY A 517 11.59 5.16 27.77
N LYS A 518 11.95 5.48 29.02
CA LYS A 518 11.00 5.68 30.13
C LYS A 518 9.85 6.65 29.80
N TRP A 519 10.14 7.68 29.00
CA TRP A 519 9.20 8.76 28.67
C TRP A 519 8.52 8.59 27.32
N THR A 520 9.18 7.93 26.37
CA THR A 520 8.69 7.82 24.99
C THR A 520 8.00 6.48 24.73
N GLY A 521 8.30 5.44 25.50
CA GLY A 521 7.88 4.07 25.22
C GLY A 521 8.52 3.45 23.97
N ARG A 522 9.39 4.19 23.26
CA ARG A 522 10.04 3.74 22.02
C ARG A 522 11.37 3.10 22.31
N ILE A 523 11.71 2.05 21.58
CA ILE A 523 13.04 1.45 21.67
C ILE A 523 14.07 2.27 20.85
N PRO A 524 15.31 2.46 21.36
CA PRO A 524 16.37 3.10 20.60
C PRO A 524 16.63 2.42 19.26
N ALA A 525 17.05 3.22 18.27
CA ALA A 525 17.49 2.70 16.98
C ALA A 525 18.55 1.61 17.15
N ILE A 526 18.47 0.57 16.32
CA ILE A 526 19.53 -0.43 16.27
C ILE A 526 20.80 0.23 15.72
N GLN A 527 21.97 -0.21 16.21
CA GLN A 527 23.24 0.23 15.66
C GLN A 527 23.28 -0.08 14.16
N SER A 528 23.67 0.90 13.35
CA SER A 528 23.98 0.65 11.94
C SER A 528 25.34 -0.04 11.82
N THR A 529 25.38 -1.10 11.02
CA THR A 529 26.59 -1.81 10.62
C THR A 529 27.04 -1.43 9.21
N VAL A 530 26.38 -0.44 8.59
CA VAL A 530 26.68 -0.01 7.23
C VAL A 530 27.99 0.78 7.22
N ASP A 531 28.91 0.34 6.38
CA ASP A 531 30.03 1.14 5.91
C ASP A 531 29.59 1.85 4.63
N ILE A 532 29.44 3.19 4.71
CA ILE A 532 28.96 4.00 3.58
C ILE A 532 30.03 4.11 2.49
N ASP A 533 31.30 4.22 2.87
CA ASP A 533 32.40 4.42 1.93
C ASP A 533 32.67 3.12 1.14
N GLU A 534 32.54 1.97 1.78
CA GLU A 534 32.65 0.67 1.11
C GLU A 534 31.32 0.14 0.56
N ALA A 535 30.19 0.79 0.88
CA ALA A 535 28.84 0.33 0.56
C ALA A 535 28.59 -1.13 0.98
N THR A 536 29.07 -1.51 2.17
CA THR A 536 28.92 -2.85 2.75
C THR A 536 28.21 -2.80 4.09
N TYR A 537 27.83 -3.97 4.63
CA TYR A 537 27.31 -4.10 5.98
C TYR A 537 27.61 -5.48 6.55
N THR A 538 27.43 -5.66 7.86
CA THR A 538 27.57 -6.97 8.52
C THR A 538 26.31 -7.34 9.30
N ASN A 539 25.99 -8.64 9.33
CA ASN A 539 24.88 -9.17 10.13
C ASN A 539 25.29 -9.44 11.60
N THR A 540 26.09 -8.55 12.18
CA THR A 540 26.59 -8.67 13.57
C THR A 540 25.56 -8.20 14.62
N VAL A 541 24.51 -7.50 14.18
CA VAL A 541 23.35 -7.08 14.99
C VAL A 541 22.05 -7.63 14.39
N GLY A 542 20.93 -7.45 15.09
CA GLY A 542 19.62 -7.95 14.65
C GLY A 542 19.38 -9.42 15.04
N ALA A 543 18.24 -9.97 14.65
CA ALA A 543 17.84 -11.36 14.89
C ALA A 543 17.45 -12.07 13.58
N VAL A 544 17.70 -13.38 13.50
CA VAL A 544 17.26 -14.20 12.36
C VAL A 544 15.75 -14.45 12.40
N GLU A 545 15.20 -14.65 13.61
CA GLU A 545 13.78 -14.88 13.88
C GLU A 545 13.35 -13.96 15.03
N LEU A 546 12.16 -13.39 14.92
CA LEU A 546 11.46 -12.68 15.99
C LEU A 546 10.06 -13.28 16.14
N LYS A 547 9.67 -13.62 17.37
CA LYS A 547 8.31 -14.08 17.66
C LYS A 547 7.87 -13.65 19.06
N THR A 548 6.59 -13.34 19.19
CA THR A 548 6.01 -12.89 20.45
C THR A 548 4.49 -13.09 20.48
N VAL A 549 3.94 -13.11 21.69
CA VAL A 549 2.50 -12.89 21.90
C VAL A 549 2.33 -11.54 22.57
N TRP A 550 1.58 -10.65 21.92
CA TRP A 550 1.34 -9.29 22.40
C TRP A 550 -0.16 -9.06 22.63
N THR A 551 -0.51 -8.49 23.78
CA THR A 551 -1.89 -8.12 24.11
C THR A 551 -2.03 -6.61 24.01
N ASP A 552 -3.10 -6.14 23.36
CA ASP A 552 -3.37 -4.70 23.26
C ASP A 552 -3.67 -4.10 24.64
N PRO A 553 -2.78 -3.23 25.17
CA PRO A 553 -2.97 -2.64 26.50
C PRO A 553 -4.05 -1.56 26.50
N ASP A 554 -4.33 -0.95 25.35
CA ASP A 554 -5.20 0.22 25.19
C ASP A 554 -6.50 -0.17 24.47
N PHE A 555 -6.92 -1.43 24.60
CA PHE A 555 -8.09 -1.96 23.92
C PHE A 555 -9.39 -1.41 24.53
N ASP A 556 -10.17 -0.71 23.70
CA ASP A 556 -11.55 -0.38 24.02
C ASP A 556 -12.49 -1.28 23.20
N PRO A 557 -13.23 -2.22 23.83
CA PRO A 557 -14.14 -3.12 23.14
C PRO A 557 -15.33 -2.39 22.49
N SER A 558 -15.54 -1.11 22.79
CA SER A 558 -16.60 -0.30 22.20
C SER A 558 -16.19 0.38 20.90
N LEU A 559 -14.91 0.42 20.53
CA LEU A 559 -14.41 1.15 19.36
C LEU A 559 -14.10 0.20 18.20
N HIS A 560 -14.31 0.66 16.96
CA HIS A 560 -13.78 -0.04 15.79
C HIS A 560 -12.25 0.10 15.76
N ALA A 561 -11.55 -0.98 15.41
CA ALA A 561 -10.09 -0.97 15.33
C ALA A 561 -9.57 -1.87 14.20
N PHE A 562 -8.34 -1.59 13.75
CA PHE A 562 -7.53 -2.53 12.96
C PHE A 562 -6.13 -2.63 13.54
N TYR A 563 -5.45 -3.71 13.21
CA TYR A 563 -4.07 -4.00 13.59
C TYR A 563 -3.35 -4.57 12.37
N TYR A 564 -2.16 -4.09 12.04
CA TYR A 564 -1.26 -4.83 11.15
C TYR A 564 0.16 -4.84 11.72
N ALA A 565 0.91 -5.88 11.37
CA ALA A 565 2.30 -6.01 11.75
C ALA A 565 3.21 -5.33 10.71
N ARG A 566 4.22 -4.59 11.18
CA ARG A 566 5.34 -4.11 10.37
C ARG A 566 6.63 -4.74 10.90
N VAL A 567 7.40 -5.38 10.04
CA VAL A 567 8.70 -5.97 10.40
C VAL A 567 9.79 -5.14 9.74
N LEU A 568 10.84 -4.79 10.49
CA LEU A 568 11.97 -4.00 9.99
C LEU A 568 13.24 -4.85 10.01
N GLU A 569 14.02 -4.79 8.94
CA GLU A 569 15.41 -5.24 8.90
C GLU A 569 16.37 -4.17 9.47
N ILE A 570 17.58 -4.58 9.81
CA ILE A 570 18.69 -3.67 10.12
C ILE A 570 18.99 -2.75 8.92
N PRO A 571 19.63 -1.59 9.13
CA PRO A 571 20.07 -0.75 8.02
C PRO A 571 21.01 -1.49 7.06
N THR A 572 20.76 -1.36 5.76
CA THR A 572 21.62 -1.84 4.67
C THR A 572 22.00 -0.69 3.73
N PRO A 573 23.06 -0.80 2.92
CA PRO A 573 23.38 0.18 1.90
C PRO A 573 22.26 0.25 0.86
N ARG A 574 21.87 1.46 0.48
CA ARG A 574 20.92 1.67 -0.63
C ARG A 574 21.61 1.39 -1.97
N TRP A 575 20.85 0.99 -2.99
CA TRP A 575 21.36 0.76 -4.35
C TRP A 575 22.17 1.94 -4.88
N SER A 576 21.77 3.17 -4.55
CA SER A 576 22.46 4.38 -4.99
C SER A 576 23.85 4.52 -4.37
N THR A 577 24.02 4.06 -3.14
CA THR A 577 25.32 4.00 -2.44
C THR A 577 26.20 2.91 -3.05
N ILE A 578 25.62 1.72 -3.26
CA ILE A 578 26.30 0.58 -3.88
C ILE A 578 26.82 0.96 -5.28
N GLN A 579 25.98 1.54 -6.11
CA GLN A 579 26.34 1.89 -7.48
C GLN A 579 27.27 3.11 -7.54
N ALA A 580 27.13 4.09 -6.64
CA ALA A 580 28.10 5.19 -6.54
C ALA A 580 29.50 4.66 -6.24
N ARG A 581 29.62 3.69 -5.32
CA ARG A 581 30.87 3.01 -5.01
C ARG A 581 31.45 2.25 -6.21
N GLN A 582 30.60 1.54 -6.97
CA GLN A 582 31.00 0.83 -8.20
C GLN A 582 31.54 1.78 -9.28
N LEU A 583 30.97 2.98 -9.41
CA LEU A 583 31.40 3.99 -10.37
C LEU A 583 32.56 4.87 -9.86
N GLY A 584 32.94 4.77 -8.59
CA GLY A 584 33.97 5.61 -7.98
C GLY A 584 33.54 7.08 -7.83
N ILE A 585 32.25 7.34 -7.61
CA ILE A 585 31.69 8.68 -7.35
C ILE A 585 31.12 8.76 -5.94
N ALA A 586 30.83 9.98 -5.47
CA ALA A 586 30.16 10.18 -4.19
C ALA A 586 28.69 9.71 -4.25
N PRO A 587 28.13 9.13 -3.17
CA PRO A 587 26.70 8.87 -3.07
C PRO A 587 25.88 10.14 -3.30
N PRO A 588 24.71 10.07 -3.96
CA PRO A 588 23.86 11.22 -4.18
C PRO A 588 23.33 11.80 -2.86
N ASP A 589 23.26 13.14 -2.79
CA ASP A 589 22.82 13.91 -1.61
C ASP A 589 21.30 14.03 -1.46
N VAL A 590 20.56 13.72 -2.53
CA VAL A 590 19.09 13.79 -2.59
C VAL A 590 18.37 12.62 -1.92
N VAL A 591 19.09 11.54 -1.59
CA VAL A 591 18.54 10.31 -1.00
C VAL A 591 19.44 9.78 0.10
N PRO A 592 18.90 9.09 1.12
CA PRO A 592 19.72 8.56 2.20
C PRO A 592 20.69 7.48 1.68
N PRO A 593 21.92 7.40 2.23
CA PRO A 593 22.89 6.40 1.84
C PRO A 593 22.51 4.97 2.31
N THR A 594 21.58 4.86 3.25
CA THR A 594 21.13 3.60 3.84
C THR A 594 19.62 3.45 3.72
N VAL A 595 19.14 2.21 3.78
CA VAL A 595 17.73 1.86 3.77
C VAL A 595 17.44 0.83 4.86
N GLN A 596 16.19 0.78 5.34
CA GLN A 596 15.70 -0.30 6.21
C GLN A 596 14.52 -0.97 5.53
N GLU A 597 14.81 -2.13 4.93
CA GLU A 597 13.85 -3.01 4.29
C GLU A 597 12.83 -3.54 5.32
N ARG A 598 11.65 -3.93 4.84
CA ARG A 598 10.51 -4.18 5.71
C ARG A 598 9.43 -5.05 5.07
N ALA A 599 8.60 -5.60 5.94
CA ALA A 599 7.36 -6.29 5.58
C ALA A 599 6.16 -5.65 6.28
N TRP A 600 4.98 -5.75 5.66
CA TRP A 600 3.70 -5.34 6.24
C TRP A 600 2.66 -6.45 6.07
N SER A 601 2.09 -6.94 7.16
CA SER A 601 0.96 -7.88 7.09
C SER A 601 -0.31 -7.18 6.64
N SER A 602 -1.25 -7.91 6.04
CA SER A 602 -2.62 -7.40 5.92
C SER A 602 -3.23 -7.11 7.30
N PRO A 603 -4.19 -6.16 7.41
CA PRO A 603 -4.80 -5.83 8.69
C PRO A 603 -5.74 -6.93 9.21
N ILE A 604 -5.72 -7.15 10.52
CA ILE A 604 -6.78 -7.82 11.28
C ILE A 604 -7.73 -6.75 11.80
N TRP A 605 -9.03 -6.98 11.63
CA TRP A 605 -10.07 -6.01 11.96
C TRP A 605 -10.82 -6.39 13.23
N TYR A 606 -11.27 -5.40 13.99
CA TYR A 606 -12.20 -5.56 15.09
C TYR A 606 -13.40 -4.65 14.87
N THR A 607 -14.59 -5.24 14.85
CA THR A 607 -15.86 -4.52 14.84
C THR A 607 -16.62 -4.84 16.13
N PRO A 608 -16.92 -3.84 16.97
CA PRO A 608 -17.68 -4.05 18.20
C PRO A 608 -19.09 -4.55 17.86
N ASP A 609 -19.65 -5.38 18.75
CA ASP A 609 -21.08 -5.69 18.65
C ASP A 609 -21.93 -4.44 18.95
N ALA A 610 -23.20 -4.45 18.55
CA ALA A 610 -24.08 -3.30 18.68
C ALA A 610 -24.28 -2.84 20.14
N LYS A 611 -24.11 -3.73 21.13
CA LYS A 611 -24.25 -3.39 22.54
C LYS A 611 -22.96 -2.76 23.07
N ALA A 612 -21.80 -3.31 22.73
CA ALA A 612 -20.49 -2.75 23.05
C ALA A 612 -20.32 -1.37 22.41
N ARG A 613 -20.68 -1.22 21.13
CA ARG A 613 -20.63 0.08 20.43
C ARG A 613 -21.44 1.16 21.13
N LYS A 614 -22.65 0.83 21.61
CA LYS A 614 -23.51 1.77 22.37
C LYS A 614 -22.90 2.24 23.70
N ALA A 615 -21.94 1.50 24.25
CA ALA A 615 -21.26 1.87 25.49
C ALA A 615 -20.12 2.87 25.25
N ALA A 616 -19.73 3.12 24.01
CA ALA A 616 -18.69 4.09 23.70
C ALA A 616 -19.09 5.50 24.14
N PRO A 617 -18.14 6.33 24.59
CA PRO A 617 -18.41 7.72 24.94
C PRO A 617 -19.05 8.47 23.76
N GLN A 618 -20.28 8.96 23.94
CA GLN A 618 -20.98 9.71 22.90
C GLN A 618 -20.40 11.12 22.78
N GLY A 619 -19.83 11.42 21.61
CA GLY A 619 -19.46 12.79 21.24
C GLY A 619 -20.68 13.64 20.90
N MET A 620 -20.56 14.95 21.09
CA MET A 620 -21.61 15.89 20.68
C MET A 620 -21.61 16.04 19.16
N THR A 621 -22.71 15.67 18.51
CA THR A 621 -22.90 15.93 17.07
C THR A 621 -23.34 17.37 16.83
N VAL A 622 -23.08 17.91 15.64
CA VAL A 622 -23.61 19.20 15.18
C VAL A 622 -25.14 19.22 15.23
N ALA A 623 -25.78 18.10 14.86
CA ALA A 623 -27.23 17.97 14.91
C ALA A 623 -27.77 18.10 16.35
N GLU A 624 -27.12 17.46 17.31
CA GLU A 624 -27.48 17.58 18.73
C GLU A 624 -27.16 18.96 19.29
N LEU A 625 -26.02 19.54 18.93
CA LEU A 625 -25.64 20.90 19.29
C LEU A 625 -26.70 21.91 18.84
N ASN A 626 -27.18 21.80 17.60
CA ASN A 626 -28.26 22.64 17.08
C ASN A 626 -29.57 22.42 17.83
N LYS A 627 -29.94 21.17 18.14
CA LYS A 627 -31.13 20.85 18.95
C LYS A 627 -31.07 21.48 20.35
N ARG A 628 -29.88 21.64 20.91
CA ARG A 628 -29.64 22.31 22.21
C ARG A 628 -29.66 23.84 22.11
N GLY A 629 -29.87 24.41 20.91
CA GLY A 629 -29.87 25.86 20.67
C GLY A 629 -28.51 26.42 20.23
N GLY A 630 -27.58 25.56 19.81
CA GLY A 630 -26.32 25.98 19.21
C GLY A 630 -26.54 26.66 17.86
N VAL A 631 -25.91 27.81 17.65
CA VAL A 631 -26.01 28.59 16.40
C VAL A 631 -24.62 28.80 15.81
N ALA A 632 -24.44 28.48 14.54
CA ALA A 632 -23.19 28.74 13.82
C ALA A 632 -22.92 30.26 13.77
N LEU A 633 -21.67 30.66 13.99
CA LEU A 633 -21.26 32.06 13.86
C LEU A 633 -21.24 32.48 12.40
N ASP A 634 -21.69 33.70 12.13
CA ASP A 634 -21.50 34.35 10.85
C ASP A 634 -20.05 34.87 10.70
N GLN A 635 -19.73 35.37 9.51
CA GLN A 635 -18.42 35.93 9.17
C GLN A 635 -17.94 36.95 10.21
N ALA A 636 -18.76 37.97 10.49
CA ALA A 636 -18.36 39.08 11.36
C ALA A 636 -18.17 38.65 12.81
N SER A 637 -19.03 37.76 13.32
CA SER A 637 -18.93 37.23 14.68
C SER A 637 -17.71 36.33 14.84
N LEU A 638 -17.39 35.52 13.83
CA LEU A 638 -16.23 34.64 13.85
C LEU A 638 -14.92 35.44 13.75
N GLU A 639 -14.86 36.45 12.88
CA GLU A 639 -13.72 37.37 12.80
C GLU A 639 -13.48 38.09 14.12
N LYS A 640 -14.54 38.62 14.73
CA LYS A 640 -14.48 39.25 16.04
C LYS A 640 -14.00 38.28 17.12
N LEU A 641 -14.31 36.99 17.01
CA LEU A 641 -13.89 35.97 17.97
C LEU A 641 -12.41 35.59 17.83
N LEU A 642 -11.90 35.46 16.60
CA LEU A 642 -10.60 34.85 16.32
C LEU A 642 -9.50 35.85 15.95
N VAL A 643 -9.78 36.84 15.10
CA VAL A 643 -8.74 37.62 14.41
C VAL A 643 -7.97 38.52 15.40
N GLY A 644 -6.64 38.39 15.37
CA GLY A 644 -5.72 39.09 16.27
C GLY A 644 -5.72 38.55 17.71
N LYS A 645 -6.26 37.34 17.96
CA LYS A 645 -6.44 36.77 19.30
C LYS A 645 -5.82 35.38 19.42
N ALA A 646 -5.48 35.04 20.66
CA ALA A 646 -5.19 33.68 21.07
C ALA A 646 -6.43 33.07 21.74
N ILE A 647 -6.80 31.87 21.29
CA ILE A 647 -7.88 31.07 21.88
C ILE A 647 -7.31 29.79 22.46
N TRP A 648 -7.97 29.29 23.50
CA TRP A 648 -7.66 28.01 24.11
C TRP A 648 -8.75 27.03 23.73
N LEU A 649 -8.35 25.84 23.30
CA LEU A 649 -9.23 24.81 22.78
C LEU A 649 -8.97 23.51 23.53
N ARG A 650 -10.01 22.74 23.76
CA ARG A 650 -9.93 21.34 24.16
C ARG A 650 -10.54 20.46 23.08
N ASN A 651 -9.85 19.40 22.69
CA ASN A 651 -10.46 18.28 22.00
C ASN A 651 -11.24 17.45 23.03
N ASN A 652 -12.56 17.40 22.93
CA ASN A 652 -13.43 16.68 23.87
C ASN A 652 -13.38 15.16 23.69
N VAL A 653 -12.77 14.65 22.63
CA VAL A 653 -12.55 13.21 22.43
C VAL A 653 -11.38 12.74 23.29
N THR A 654 -10.26 13.46 23.25
CA THR A 654 -9.00 13.06 23.92
C THR A 654 -8.74 13.81 25.22
N GLY A 655 -9.43 14.91 25.47
CA GLY A 655 -9.11 15.85 26.56
C GLY A 655 -7.93 16.77 26.25
N GLU A 656 -7.21 16.55 25.14
CA GLU A 656 -6.02 17.30 24.75
C GLU A 656 -6.31 18.76 24.47
N GLN A 657 -5.34 19.62 24.78
CA GLN A 657 -5.53 21.06 24.79
C GLN A 657 -4.53 21.79 23.90
N PHE A 658 -5.04 22.86 23.30
CA PHE A 658 -4.32 23.62 22.29
C PHE A 658 -4.50 25.12 22.52
N LYS A 659 -3.50 25.88 22.11
CA LYS A 659 -3.56 27.33 21.97
C LYS A 659 -3.45 27.62 20.49
N ALA A 660 -4.48 28.22 19.94
CA ALA A 660 -4.48 28.70 18.57
C ALA A 660 -4.39 30.23 18.57
N LEU A 661 -3.34 30.77 17.96
CA LEU A 661 -3.21 32.20 17.68
C LEU A 661 -3.60 32.44 16.23
N TYR A 662 -4.45 33.44 15.98
CA TYR A 662 -4.82 33.88 14.64
C TYR A 662 -4.43 35.36 14.48
N THR A 663 -3.45 35.67 13.62
CA THR A 663 -2.96 37.03 13.41
C THR A 663 -3.84 37.81 12.43
N LYS A 664 -3.69 39.13 12.36
CA LYS A 664 -4.47 39.97 11.43
C LYS A 664 -4.04 39.79 9.97
N GLU A 665 -2.83 39.29 9.76
CA GLU A 665 -2.18 39.05 8.47
C GLU A 665 -2.58 37.70 7.87
N GLY A 666 -3.55 36.99 8.47
CA GLY A 666 -4.00 35.69 7.97
C GLY A 666 -3.05 34.54 8.29
N GLN A 667 -2.24 34.64 9.35
CA GLN A 667 -1.37 33.56 9.83
C GLN A 667 -1.89 32.97 11.14
N SER A 668 -1.72 31.67 11.33
CA SER A 668 -2.11 30.98 12.55
C SER A 668 -0.98 30.15 13.12
N ILE A 669 -0.92 30.03 14.45
CA ILE A 669 -0.02 29.11 15.15
C ILE A 669 -0.90 28.20 16.02
N LEU A 670 -0.73 26.89 15.87
CA LEU A 670 -1.38 25.90 16.71
C LEU A 670 -0.34 25.24 17.61
N GLN A 671 -0.46 25.46 18.91
CA GLN A 671 0.44 24.90 19.91
C GLN A 671 -0.30 23.87 20.76
N HIS A 672 0.25 22.66 20.85
CA HIS A 672 -0.19 21.64 21.78
C HIS A 672 0.38 21.90 23.19
N ILE A 673 -0.46 21.79 24.21
CA ILE A 673 -0.14 22.13 25.61
C ILE A 673 -0.42 20.97 26.57
N GLY A 674 -1.16 19.95 26.13
CA GLY A 674 -1.45 18.81 26.97
C GLY A 674 -0.24 17.90 27.17
N SER A 675 -0.41 16.93 28.05
CA SER A 675 0.63 16.01 28.48
C SER A 675 0.63 14.69 27.71
N GLU A 676 -0.44 14.35 27.01
CA GLU A 676 -0.53 13.11 26.23
C GLU A 676 -0.23 13.36 24.75
N ASN A 677 0.31 12.34 24.09
CA ASN A 677 0.65 12.39 22.67
C ASN A 677 -0.41 11.71 21.79
N GLU A 678 -1.56 11.32 22.35
CA GLU A 678 -2.65 10.69 21.62
C GLU A 678 -3.53 11.76 20.96
N VAL A 679 -3.03 12.27 19.84
CA VAL A 679 -3.75 13.22 18.98
C VAL A 679 -4.34 12.52 17.76
N PRO A 680 -5.48 13.00 17.22
CA PRO A 680 -5.99 12.52 15.94
C PRO A 680 -4.94 12.66 14.83
N SER A 681 -4.92 11.72 13.88
CA SER A 681 -3.89 11.62 12.84
C SER A 681 -3.75 12.90 12.00
N LEU A 682 -4.85 13.59 11.73
CA LEU A 682 -4.89 14.85 10.97
C LEU A 682 -4.82 16.10 11.86
N THR A 683 -4.04 16.01 12.94
CA THR A 683 -3.64 17.15 13.76
C THR A 683 -2.26 17.68 13.36
N GLY A 684 -1.45 16.88 12.66
CA GLY A 684 -0.09 17.25 12.25
C GLY A 684 0.93 17.22 13.40
N ASN A 685 2.13 17.74 13.19
CA ASN A 685 3.20 17.80 14.20
C ASN A 685 3.10 19.07 15.07
N VAL A 686 1.95 19.25 15.73
CA VAL A 686 1.61 20.47 16.49
C VAL A 686 2.50 20.72 17.71
N ALA A 687 3.11 19.68 18.28
CA ALA A 687 4.05 19.84 19.37
C ALA A 687 5.32 20.55 18.89
N LEU A 688 5.95 20.05 17.81
CA LEU A 688 7.17 20.63 17.28
C LEU A 688 6.90 21.96 16.57
N ALA A 689 5.86 22.02 15.74
CA ALA A 689 5.48 23.22 14.99
C ALA A 689 5.16 24.38 15.95
N GLY A 690 4.38 24.12 17.00
CA GLY A 690 4.07 25.09 18.04
C GLY A 690 5.31 25.57 18.79
N TYR A 691 6.23 24.67 19.15
CA TYR A 691 7.50 25.04 19.80
C TYR A 691 8.40 25.91 18.91
N ARG A 692 8.43 25.62 17.60
CA ARG A 692 9.20 26.39 16.61
C ARG A 692 8.54 27.70 16.18
N GLY A 693 7.28 27.92 16.55
CA GLY A 693 6.49 29.05 16.07
C GLY A 693 6.17 28.98 14.57
N GLU A 694 6.08 27.76 14.01
CA GLU A 694 5.71 27.56 12.61
C GLU A 694 4.27 28.03 12.38
N THR A 695 4.08 28.94 11.41
CA THR A 695 2.77 29.51 11.08
C THR A 695 2.13 28.81 9.90
N THR A 696 0.81 28.66 9.94
CA THR A 696 -0.02 28.18 8.82
C THR A 696 -0.99 29.28 8.39
N PRO A 697 -1.16 29.54 7.08
CA PRO A 697 -2.14 30.50 6.62
C PRO A 697 -3.57 30.08 7.03
N TYR A 698 -4.40 31.07 7.33
CA TYR A 698 -5.82 30.86 7.53
C TYR A 698 -6.62 31.98 6.88
N GLN A 699 -7.87 31.69 6.59
CA GLN A 699 -8.85 32.69 6.18
C GLN A 699 -10.20 32.40 6.82
N ILE A 700 -11.05 33.41 6.93
CA ILE A 700 -12.45 33.22 7.32
C ILE A 700 -13.28 33.49 6.07
N THR A 701 -14.08 32.53 5.66
CA THR A 701 -14.91 32.65 4.45
C THR A 701 -16.24 31.97 4.70
N ASN A 702 -17.34 32.68 4.38
CA ASN A 702 -18.71 32.20 4.59
C ASN A 702 -18.98 31.74 6.03
N GLY A 703 -18.44 32.46 7.03
CA GLY A 703 -18.61 32.12 8.45
C GLY A 703 -17.86 30.86 8.91
N LYS A 704 -16.88 30.38 8.11
CA LYS A 704 -16.04 29.24 8.45
C LYS A 704 -14.58 29.66 8.50
N LEU A 705 -13.86 29.14 9.48
CA LEU A 705 -12.39 29.22 9.51
C LEU A 705 -11.86 28.15 8.56
N VAL A 706 -11.08 28.57 7.57
CA VAL A 706 -10.40 27.68 6.62
C VAL A 706 -8.90 27.73 6.92
N THR A 707 -8.31 26.56 7.16
CA THR A 707 -6.88 26.40 7.43
C THR A 707 -6.38 25.09 6.81
N THR A 708 -5.07 24.85 6.86
CA THR A 708 -4.44 23.67 6.25
C THR A 708 -3.69 22.86 7.29
N LEU A 709 -4.03 21.57 7.46
CA LEU A 709 -3.21 20.63 8.25
C LEU A 709 -2.78 19.48 7.34
N SER A 710 -1.47 19.18 7.33
CA SER A 710 -0.92 18.10 6.49
C SER A 710 -1.33 18.22 5.01
N GLN A 711 -1.27 19.45 4.48
CA GLN A 711 -1.72 19.85 3.12
C GLN A 711 -3.23 19.73 2.86
N ALA A 712 -4.04 19.32 3.84
CA ALA A 712 -5.48 19.26 3.69
C ALA A 712 -6.14 20.56 4.13
N SER A 713 -6.93 21.15 3.22
CA SER A 713 -7.83 22.24 3.57
C SER A 713 -8.93 21.72 4.48
N LEU A 714 -9.09 22.35 5.63
CA LEU A 714 -10.07 22.03 6.65
C LEU A 714 -10.96 23.24 6.86
N GLU A 715 -12.27 23.00 6.83
CA GLU A 715 -13.25 24.00 7.24
C GLU A 715 -13.66 23.73 8.68
N ILE A 716 -13.66 24.78 9.49
CA ILE A 716 -14.04 24.75 10.89
C ILE A 716 -15.24 25.68 11.06
N THR A 717 -16.38 25.10 11.43
CA THR A 717 -17.57 25.86 11.80
C THR A 717 -17.59 26.02 13.33
N VAL A 718 -17.68 27.26 13.80
CA VAL A 718 -17.80 27.57 15.22
C VAL A 718 -19.26 27.85 15.57
N TYR A 719 -19.76 27.21 16.62
CA TYR A 719 -21.11 27.32 17.12
C TYR A 719 -21.09 27.96 18.51
N LYS A 720 -22.02 28.87 18.76
CA LYS A 720 -22.29 29.42 20.08
C LYS A 720 -23.47 28.69 20.73
N LEU A 721 -23.30 28.19 21.94
CA LEU A 721 -24.34 27.59 22.77
C LEU A 721 -24.30 28.23 24.16
N GLY A 722 -25.26 29.10 24.46
CA GLY A 722 -25.20 29.96 25.64
C GLY A 722 -23.94 30.84 25.63
N ASP A 723 -23.12 30.74 26.67
CA ASP A 723 -21.85 31.47 26.78
C ASP A 723 -20.62 30.68 26.29
N LYS A 724 -20.84 29.48 25.75
CA LYS A 724 -19.76 28.60 25.27
C LYS A 724 -19.67 28.58 23.75
N TYR A 725 -18.47 28.28 23.26
CA TYR A 725 -18.21 28.05 21.84
C TYR A 725 -17.70 26.63 21.62
N TYR A 726 -18.21 26.00 20.57
CA TYR A 726 -17.79 24.69 20.10
C TYR A 726 -17.38 24.77 18.63
N ALA A 727 -16.43 23.95 18.21
CA ALA A 727 -15.97 23.88 16.84
C ALA A 727 -16.16 22.46 16.28
N ALA A 728 -16.61 22.39 15.03
CA ALA A 728 -16.73 21.17 14.24
C ALA A 728 -15.83 21.29 13.01
N ARG A 729 -14.98 20.29 12.79
CA ARG A 729 -14.14 20.18 11.59
C ARG A 729 -14.88 19.44 10.48
N SER A 730 -14.66 19.84 9.23
CA SER A 730 -15.28 19.22 8.05
C SER A 730 -14.94 17.73 7.88
N ASN A 731 -13.77 17.30 8.34
CA ASN A 731 -13.30 15.92 8.20
C ASN A 731 -13.67 15.01 9.40
N GLU A 732 -14.53 15.48 10.31
CA GLU A 732 -14.95 14.72 11.51
C GLU A 732 -16.44 14.35 11.45
N PHE A 733 -16.96 14.15 10.25
CA PHE A 733 -18.27 13.55 9.98
C PHE A 733 -19.45 14.12 10.80
N GLY A 734 -19.42 15.44 11.05
CA GLY A 734 -20.50 16.15 11.73
C GLY A 734 -20.42 16.13 13.26
N TYR A 735 -19.28 15.79 13.85
CA TYR A 735 -19.03 15.94 15.28
C TYR A 735 -18.47 17.33 15.64
N ALA A 736 -18.92 17.87 16.76
CA ALA A 736 -18.43 19.11 17.37
C ALA A 736 -17.43 18.78 18.48
N ASN A 737 -16.24 18.32 18.07
CA ASN A 737 -15.26 17.75 18.98
C ASN A 737 -14.44 18.79 19.75
N TYR A 738 -14.51 20.08 19.42
CA TYR A 738 -13.67 21.09 20.05
C TYR A 738 -14.50 22.05 20.90
N GLU A 739 -14.04 22.35 22.13
CA GLU A 739 -14.63 23.37 23.01
C GLU A 739 -13.62 24.49 23.27
N PHE A 740 -14.09 25.74 23.21
CA PHE A 740 -13.28 26.90 23.57
C PHE A 740 -13.26 27.07 25.08
N LEU A 741 -12.06 27.24 25.64
CA LEU A 741 -11.84 27.44 27.06
C LEU A 741 -11.74 28.94 27.38
N ALA A 742 -12.43 29.37 28.43
CA ALA A 742 -12.45 30.78 28.86
C ALA A 742 -11.11 31.26 29.46
N LYS A 743 -10.29 30.32 29.95
CA LYS A 743 -8.98 30.57 30.55
C LYS A 743 -7.98 29.53 30.02
N PRO A 744 -6.66 29.84 30.06
CA PRO A 744 -5.65 28.82 29.84
C PRO A 744 -5.87 27.63 30.77
N PRO A 745 -5.62 26.40 30.30
CA PRO A 745 -5.57 25.26 31.21
C PRO A 745 -4.41 25.43 32.20
N VAL A 746 -4.52 24.75 33.35
CA VAL A 746 -3.68 24.94 34.55
C VAL A 746 -2.22 25.17 34.15
N PHE A 747 -1.80 26.44 34.24
CA PHE A 747 -0.42 26.83 34.07
C PHE A 747 0.38 26.13 35.17
N LEU A 748 1.49 25.46 34.82
CA LEU A 748 2.63 25.38 35.74
C LEU A 748 3.01 26.83 36.04
N ASN A 749 2.50 27.37 37.14
CA ASN A 749 2.80 28.72 37.57
C ASN A 749 4.34 28.82 37.71
N PRO A 750 5.04 29.60 36.87
CA PRO A 750 6.49 29.72 36.98
C PRO A 750 6.94 30.41 38.29
N LEU A 751 5.99 30.94 39.07
CA LEU A 751 6.19 31.57 40.38
C LEU A 751 5.66 30.74 41.56
N GLY A 752 5.25 29.48 41.35
CA GLY A 752 5.01 28.52 42.44
C GLY A 752 3.85 28.85 43.41
N LYS A 753 2.90 29.70 43.04
CA LYS A 753 1.69 29.95 43.86
C LYS A 753 0.50 29.24 43.23
N GLY A 754 0.32 27.97 43.56
CA GLY A 754 -0.87 27.21 43.19
C GLY A 754 -2.05 27.62 44.07
N GLU A 755 -3.15 28.05 43.45
CA GLU A 755 -4.46 27.90 44.07
C GLU A 755 -4.92 26.47 43.77
N THR A 756 -4.74 25.57 44.74
CA THR A 756 -5.46 24.30 44.79
C THR A 756 -6.88 24.60 45.27
N ALA A 757 -7.84 24.65 44.35
CA ALA A 757 -9.25 24.67 44.71
C ALA A 757 -9.77 23.22 44.84
N GLY A 758 -10.13 22.83 46.07
CA GLY A 758 -10.93 21.63 46.35
C GLY A 758 -10.33 20.73 47.42
N GLY A 759 -10.69 20.97 48.68
CA GLY A 759 -10.37 20.10 49.81
C GLY A 759 -11.15 18.78 49.79
N GLY A 760 -10.54 17.77 50.39
CA GLY A 760 -11.10 16.45 50.65
C GLY A 760 -9.97 15.53 51.07
N GLU A 761 -9.84 15.34 52.37
CA GLU A 761 -8.79 14.59 53.07
C GLU A 761 -8.66 13.15 52.56
N ASP A 762 -7.42 12.67 52.41
CA ASP A 762 -7.11 11.25 52.54
C ASP A 762 -5.81 11.11 53.35
N PRO A 763 -5.82 10.44 54.51
CA PRO A 763 -4.65 10.33 55.37
C PRO A 763 -3.77 9.19 54.89
N HIS A 764 -2.56 9.51 54.42
CA HIS A 764 -1.48 8.54 54.35
C HIS A 764 -1.12 8.05 55.77
N PRO A 765 -1.06 6.74 56.05
CA PRO A 765 -0.25 6.24 57.14
C PRO A 765 1.18 6.03 56.61
N GLY A 766 2.12 6.78 57.16
CA GLY A 766 3.54 6.46 57.07
C GLY A 766 3.89 5.27 57.98
N GLY A 767 4.97 4.56 57.65
CA GLY A 767 5.60 3.63 58.58
C GLY A 767 6.64 2.69 57.97
N ALA A 768 7.91 3.09 58.13
CA ALA A 768 9.16 2.31 58.15
C ALA A 768 9.62 1.56 56.90
#